data_AF-D2W5B7-F1
#
_entry.id   AF-D2W5B7-F1
#
_cell.length_a   1.000
_cell.length_b   1.000
_cell.length_c   1.000
_cell.angle_alpha   90.00
_cell.angle_beta   90.00
_cell.angle_gamma   90.00
#
_symmetry.space_group_name_H-M   'P 1'
#
loop_
_entity.id
_entity.type
_entity.pdbx_description
1 polymer ?
#
loop_
_entity_poly.entity_id
_entity_poly.type
_entity_poly.pdbx_seq_one_letter_code
_entity_poly.pdbx_strand_id
1 'polypeptide(L)'
;MPSQNNAKCRTFVCVCGSKCNSSPAKSRHIKKCNHFAKAREFINTSYPELSLNKLIQPNIIEPIINVVNNDPLEASYIKMGRAVVKLIQELPITSPLRRPMVAKICKTVRPKDAVIILNFDESTIRKAKKESDDFVLMMKSKPNSTREKISATDIDRIQKYWYDSCRVSSTDVLQAKRKSATSEAVIVSKYWQDSPTCWIFQQYVDFSEHNQIPYHSIGTFVKYKPNNIRPSKKLEGICPICKDFKNNKAKYEEADQLLKHFKQEPECDCNHCQHYSENSQVELIALQRKYEKHLLHAQLIVDKSKYWEKAKQELKEDELIVVMDFASGWEVIDKAVETTNEFFEKHYIKDMIVVVVRKLGGEFHYTYFDLINDNHTSDHHYVREAWDYLLSSEEIFTNKSKIFLFSDGGPAHYKMCKTVVMIGEMTRKYDINIEYNFYPSHHGKGLCDAHIGVGKKYIKNKVKSREVEVESIDDIEMLLKQLKGTKVIRLDNIKTFEDYNVENIDKVRSFHQYTYEFDSENNMSLLCKISYEEESSVIKNVNLITNSGGKLTPNHCLFCNKTGHNHRLCKLLDEQYKKEDFDPSDHQFLSREDEYLPDGEESESDELLYDSDSDYDSISESESELDNVSTSSNEQLTVGKRAGRGNKLNAIISSLM
;
A
#
# COMPACT_ATOMS: atom_id res chain seq x y z
N MET A 1 26.12 -70.44 -51.85
CA MET A 1 26.53 -69.02 -51.90
C MET A 1 25.40 -68.20 -52.53
N PRO A 2 25.29 -66.88 -52.31
CA PRO A 2 25.69 -66.12 -51.12
C PRO A 2 24.59 -65.17 -50.59
N SER A 3 24.54 -64.91 -49.28
CA SER A 3 23.96 -63.69 -48.72
C SER A 3 24.59 -63.38 -47.35
N GLN A 4 24.72 -62.09 -47.02
CA GLN A 4 25.58 -61.62 -45.92
C GLN A 4 24.80 -61.44 -44.61
N ASN A 5 25.25 -62.09 -43.54
CA ASN A 5 24.73 -61.87 -42.19
C ASN A 5 25.43 -60.67 -41.53
N ASN A 6 24.92 -59.46 -41.78
CA ASN A 6 25.43 -58.22 -41.17
C ASN A 6 25.06 -58.13 -39.67
N ALA A 7 25.99 -58.52 -38.80
CA ALA A 7 25.84 -58.39 -37.35
C ALA A 7 25.78 -56.91 -36.92
N LYS A 8 24.58 -56.42 -36.60
CA LYS A 8 24.36 -55.03 -36.13
C LYS A 8 24.96 -54.81 -34.73
N CYS A 9 26.21 -54.37 -34.67
CA CYS A 9 26.87 -53.94 -33.44
C CYS A 9 26.09 -52.78 -32.79
N ARG A 10 25.48 -53.02 -31.62
CA ARG A 10 24.73 -52.01 -30.87
C ARG A 10 25.66 -51.16 -30.00
N THR A 11 25.98 -49.95 -30.46
CA THR A 11 26.77 -48.97 -29.70
C THR A 11 26.05 -48.56 -28.40
N PHE A 12 26.69 -48.76 -27.25
CA PHE A 12 26.22 -48.28 -25.96
C PHE A 12 26.73 -46.86 -25.69
N VAL A 13 25.90 -46.01 -25.09
CA VAL A 13 26.26 -44.67 -24.61
C VAL A 13 25.90 -44.59 -23.13
N CYS A 14 26.89 -44.36 -22.27
CA CYS A 14 26.67 -44.11 -20.85
C CYS A 14 26.14 -42.67 -20.64
N VAL A 15 25.52 -42.38 -19.49
CA VAL A 15 24.98 -41.04 -19.17
C VAL A 15 26.07 -39.94 -19.13
N CYS A 16 27.35 -40.32 -19.03
CA CYS A 16 28.53 -39.45 -19.19
C CYS A 16 28.99 -39.23 -20.65
N GLY A 17 28.33 -39.83 -21.64
CA GLY A 17 28.66 -39.71 -23.06
C GLY A 17 29.79 -40.61 -23.58
N SER A 18 30.56 -41.27 -22.70
CA SER A 18 31.69 -42.12 -23.11
C SER A 18 31.25 -43.37 -23.89
N LYS A 19 31.82 -43.59 -25.08
CA LYS A 19 31.63 -44.80 -25.90
C LYS A 19 32.61 -45.88 -25.48
N CYS A 20 32.13 -47.09 -25.17
CA CYS A 20 32.96 -48.24 -24.76
C CYS A 20 32.65 -49.46 -25.63
N ASN A 21 33.57 -49.82 -26.52
CA ASN A 21 33.34 -50.79 -27.60
C ASN A 21 33.60 -52.27 -27.23
N SER A 22 33.95 -52.58 -25.97
CA SER A 22 34.15 -53.96 -25.51
C SER A 22 33.70 -54.18 -24.06
N SER A 23 33.31 -55.41 -23.71
CA SER A 23 32.83 -55.76 -22.36
C SER A 23 33.89 -55.50 -21.25
N PRO A 24 35.18 -55.86 -21.43
CA PRO A 24 36.21 -55.57 -20.43
C PRO A 24 36.53 -54.07 -20.25
N ALA A 25 36.18 -53.23 -21.23
CA ALA A 25 36.25 -51.77 -21.12
C ALA A 25 35.03 -51.22 -20.36
N LYS A 26 33.82 -51.69 -20.67
CA LYS A 26 32.59 -51.33 -19.92
C LYS A 26 32.76 -51.60 -18.41
N SER A 27 33.19 -52.80 -18.04
CA SER A 27 33.39 -53.19 -16.63
C SER A 27 34.39 -52.28 -15.89
N ARG A 28 35.53 -51.94 -16.53
CA ARG A 28 36.54 -51.04 -15.95
C ARG A 28 36.10 -49.58 -15.88
N HIS A 29 35.26 -49.11 -16.80
CA HIS A 29 34.70 -47.75 -16.76
C HIS A 29 33.62 -47.61 -15.68
N ILE A 30 32.72 -48.60 -15.55
CA ILE A 30 31.67 -48.62 -14.52
C ILE A 30 32.28 -48.57 -13.11
N LYS A 31 33.37 -49.31 -12.85
CA LYS A 31 34.10 -49.27 -11.57
C LYS A 31 34.83 -47.95 -11.26
N LYS A 32 34.85 -46.96 -12.16
CA LYS A 32 35.54 -45.66 -11.97
C LYS A 32 34.64 -44.42 -12.12
N CYS A 33 33.31 -44.58 -12.21
CA CYS A 33 32.40 -43.45 -12.42
C CYS A 33 32.05 -42.72 -11.11
N ASN A 34 32.91 -41.79 -10.68
CA ASN A 34 32.76 -41.02 -9.42
C ASN A 34 31.41 -40.31 -9.25
N HIS A 35 30.67 -40.03 -10.32
CA HIS A 35 29.34 -39.39 -10.23
C HIS A 35 28.29 -40.28 -9.57
N PHE A 36 28.34 -41.60 -9.77
CA PHE A 36 27.44 -42.53 -9.07
C PHE A 36 27.79 -42.70 -7.59
N ALA A 37 29.07 -42.57 -7.23
CA ALA A 37 29.49 -42.53 -5.83
C ALA A 37 28.92 -41.28 -5.14
N LYS A 38 29.19 -40.08 -5.68
CA LYS A 38 28.71 -38.79 -5.13
C LYS A 38 27.18 -38.70 -5.04
N ALA A 39 26.44 -39.21 -6.03
CA ALA A 39 24.98 -39.24 -5.96
C ALA A 39 24.44 -40.15 -4.85
N ARG A 40 25.08 -41.30 -4.62
CA ARG A 40 24.71 -42.25 -3.56
C ARG A 40 25.08 -41.73 -2.17
N GLU A 41 26.24 -41.08 -2.07
CA GLU A 41 26.74 -40.38 -0.89
C GLU A 41 25.77 -39.26 -0.48
N PHE A 42 25.44 -38.34 -1.39
CA PHE A 42 24.48 -37.26 -1.16
C PHE A 42 23.11 -37.76 -0.68
N ILE A 43 22.54 -38.80 -1.32
CA ILE A 43 21.25 -39.37 -0.91
C ILE A 43 21.32 -39.96 0.51
N ASN A 44 22.40 -40.69 0.84
CA ASN A 44 22.60 -41.26 2.17
C ASN A 44 22.77 -40.18 3.24
N THR A 45 23.46 -39.07 2.94
CA THR A 45 23.71 -37.98 3.88
C THR A 45 22.48 -37.09 4.11
N SER A 46 21.74 -36.75 3.04
CA SER A 46 20.57 -35.86 3.15
C SER A 46 19.29 -36.57 3.59
N TYR A 47 19.16 -37.86 3.34
CA TYR A 47 17.94 -38.64 3.64
C TYR A 47 18.28 -40.05 4.17
N PRO A 48 18.89 -40.18 5.38
CA PRO A 48 19.35 -41.47 5.90
C PRO A 48 18.24 -42.52 6.06
N GLU A 49 17.00 -42.08 6.26
CA GLU A 49 15.80 -42.95 6.27
C GLU A 49 15.57 -43.68 4.94
N LEU A 50 15.93 -43.07 3.82
CA LEU A 50 15.67 -43.52 2.45
C LEU A 50 16.82 -44.38 1.91
N SER A 51 17.13 -45.48 2.59
CA SER A 51 18.08 -46.45 2.04
C SER A 51 17.60 -46.95 0.67
N LEU A 52 18.52 -47.00 -0.30
CA LEU A 52 18.20 -47.34 -1.70
C LEU A 52 17.52 -48.71 -1.86
N ASN A 53 17.65 -49.58 -0.85
CA ASN A 53 17.01 -50.89 -0.80
C ASN A 53 15.51 -50.80 -0.46
N LYS A 54 15.07 -49.83 0.35
CA LYS A 54 13.64 -49.59 0.66
C LYS A 54 12.84 -49.18 -0.59
N LEU A 55 13.49 -48.53 -1.55
CA LEU A 55 12.91 -48.14 -2.86
C LEU A 55 12.68 -49.32 -3.82
N ILE A 56 13.11 -50.54 -3.47
CA ILE A 56 13.03 -51.73 -4.34
C ILE A 56 12.23 -52.83 -3.63
N GLN A 57 10.92 -52.63 -3.47
CA GLN A 57 10.06 -53.66 -2.87
C GLN A 57 10.02 -54.96 -3.73
N PRO A 58 10.00 -56.16 -3.10
CA PRO A 58 9.96 -57.43 -3.82
C PRO A 58 8.68 -57.66 -4.64
N ASN A 59 7.53 -57.19 -4.14
CA ASN A 59 6.19 -57.60 -4.62
C ASN A 59 5.81 -57.05 -6.01
N ILE A 60 6.74 -56.41 -6.72
CA ILE A 60 6.58 -55.88 -8.10
C ILE A 60 7.45 -56.69 -9.09
N ILE A 61 8.15 -57.75 -8.64
CA ILE A 61 9.20 -58.43 -9.42
C ILE A 61 8.67 -59.51 -10.38
N GLU A 62 7.70 -60.33 -9.97
CA GLU A 62 7.35 -61.57 -10.68
C GLU A 62 6.87 -61.39 -12.14
N PRO A 63 6.03 -60.42 -12.52
CA PRO A 63 5.48 -60.35 -13.88
C PRO A 63 6.49 -59.98 -14.99
N ILE A 64 7.71 -59.56 -14.65
CA ILE A 64 8.62 -58.86 -15.58
C ILE A 64 9.87 -59.69 -15.95
N ILE A 65 10.19 -60.75 -15.20
CA ILE A 65 11.42 -61.54 -15.41
C ILE A 65 11.47 -62.22 -16.80
N ASN A 66 10.31 -62.60 -17.37
CA ASN A 66 10.23 -63.46 -18.55
C ASN A 66 10.48 -62.78 -19.92
N VAL A 67 11.01 -61.54 -19.98
CA VAL A 67 11.12 -60.77 -21.24
C VAL A 67 12.54 -60.25 -21.56
N VAL A 68 13.51 -60.33 -20.64
CA VAL A 68 14.88 -59.83 -20.89
C VAL A 68 15.94 -60.90 -20.63
N ASN A 69 16.38 -61.57 -21.69
CA ASN A 69 17.47 -62.54 -21.63
C ASN A 69 18.84 -61.87 -21.39
N ASN A 70 19.55 -62.37 -20.37
CA ASN A 70 21.01 -62.45 -20.27
C ASN A 70 21.85 -61.21 -19.86
N ASP A 71 21.28 -60.17 -19.24
CA ASP A 71 22.05 -59.33 -18.30
C ASP A 71 21.19 -58.79 -17.13
N PRO A 72 21.34 -59.33 -15.90
CA PRO A 72 20.70 -58.79 -14.69
C PRO A 72 21.04 -57.33 -14.40
N LEU A 73 22.21 -56.87 -14.85
CA LEU A 73 22.66 -55.48 -14.70
C LEU A 73 21.87 -54.54 -15.63
N GLU A 74 21.62 -54.95 -16.89
CA GLU A 74 20.80 -54.19 -17.84
C GLU A 74 19.34 -54.09 -17.38
N ALA A 75 18.76 -55.19 -16.89
CA ALA A 75 17.44 -55.18 -16.25
C ALA A 75 17.37 -54.23 -15.04
N SER A 76 18.43 -54.20 -14.22
CA SER A 76 18.55 -53.28 -13.07
C SER A 76 18.66 -51.82 -13.50
N TYR A 77 19.43 -51.51 -14.55
CA TYR A 77 19.51 -50.15 -15.10
C TYR A 77 18.17 -49.68 -15.68
N ILE A 78 17.43 -50.55 -16.37
CA ILE A 78 16.07 -50.24 -16.86
C ILE A 78 15.10 -49.98 -15.69
N LYS A 79 15.19 -50.78 -14.61
CA LYS A 79 14.38 -50.59 -13.38
C LYS A 79 14.69 -49.25 -12.70
N MET A 80 15.97 -48.89 -12.54
CA MET A 80 16.37 -47.57 -12.01
C MET A 80 15.92 -46.42 -12.92
N GLY A 81 16.06 -46.55 -14.23
CA GLY A 81 15.61 -45.54 -15.20
C GLY A 81 14.12 -45.26 -15.06
N ARG A 82 13.29 -46.30 -14.99
CA ARG A 82 11.83 -46.16 -14.75
C ARG A 82 11.50 -45.52 -13.40
N ALA A 83 12.22 -45.87 -12.34
CA ALA A 83 12.04 -45.26 -11.02
C ALA A 83 12.37 -43.75 -11.01
N VAL A 84 13.46 -43.35 -11.66
CA VAL A 84 13.84 -41.93 -11.82
C VAL A 84 12.81 -41.16 -12.63
N VAL A 85 12.30 -41.73 -13.73
CA VAL A 85 11.23 -41.11 -14.53
C VAL A 85 9.95 -40.92 -13.70
N LYS A 86 9.53 -41.96 -12.96
CA LYS A 86 8.36 -41.90 -12.08
C LYS A 86 8.52 -40.81 -11.01
N LEU A 87 9.68 -40.74 -10.34
CA LEU A 87 9.99 -39.68 -9.36
C LEU A 87 9.86 -38.27 -9.97
N ILE A 88 10.36 -38.04 -11.18
CA ILE A 88 10.27 -36.73 -11.86
C ILE A 88 8.82 -36.37 -12.21
N GLN A 89 7.98 -37.36 -12.49
CA GLN A 89 6.55 -37.15 -12.74
C GLN A 89 5.79 -36.82 -11.44
N GLU A 90 6.11 -37.50 -10.33
CA GLU A 90 5.49 -37.35 -9.01
C GLU A 90 5.95 -36.10 -8.22
N LEU A 91 7.19 -35.64 -8.40
CA LEU A 91 7.68 -34.40 -7.76
C LEU A 91 6.83 -33.18 -8.15
N PRO A 92 6.47 -32.27 -7.23
CA PRO A 92 5.78 -31.02 -7.57
C PRO A 92 6.50 -30.20 -8.65
N ILE A 93 5.75 -29.43 -9.45
CA ILE A 93 6.30 -28.49 -10.46
C ILE A 93 7.24 -27.47 -9.81
N THR A 94 6.94 -27.07 -8.57
CA THR A 94 7.74 -26.17 -7.74
C THR A 94 8.98 -26.82 -7.13
N SER A 95 9.14 -28.16 -7.21
CA SER A 95 10.25 -28.86 -6.56
C SER A 95 11.62 -28.43 -7.12
N PRO A 96 12.59 -28.04 -6.27
CA PRO A 96 13.93 -27.68 -6.72
C PRO A 96 14.67 -28.88 -7.34
N LEU A 97 14.27 -30.11 -7.03
CA LEU A 97 14.84 -31.33 -7.61
C LEU A 97 14.32 -31.61 -9.03
N ARG A 98 13.06 -31.27 -9.33
CA ARG A 98 12.43 -31.56 -10.63
C ARG A 98 13.13 -30.79 -11.77
N ARG A 99 13.48 -29.52 -11.56
CA ARG A 99 14.10 -28.64 -12.57
C ARG A 99 15.42 -29.18 -13.16
N PRO A 100 16.48 -29.48 -12.38
CA PRO A 100 17.75 -29.98 -12.94
C PRO A 100 17.61 -31.38 -13.56
N MET A 101 16.70 -32.22 -13.05
CA MET A 101 16.45 -33.55 -13.63
C MET A 101 15.77 -33.44 -15.00
N VAL A 102 14.77 -32.56 -15.14
CA VAL A 102 14.15 -32.22 -16.44
C VAL A 102 15.18 -31.68 -17.42
N ALA A 103 16.00 -30.69 -17.03
CA ALA A 103 17.06 -30.15 -17.89
C ALA A 103 18.07 -31.22 -18.34
N LYS A 104 18.48 -32.12 -17.44
CA LYS A 104 19.42 -33.20 -17.77
C LYS A 104 18.82 -34.19 -18.77
N ILE A 105 17.54 -34.55 -18.63
CA ILE A 105 16.83 -35.41 -19.59
C ILE A 105 16.67 -34.70 -20.93
N CYS A 106 16.18 -33.45 -20.92
CA CYS A 106 16.03 -32.62 -22.12
C CYS A 106 17.33 -32.56 -22.92
N LYS A 107 18.50 -32.40 -22.28
CA LYS A 107 19.80 -32.39 -22.97
C LYS A 107 20.27 -33.77 -23.43
N THR A 108 20.24 -34.79 -22.55
CA THR A 108 20.91 -36.08 -22.80
C THR A 108 20.11 -37.08 -23.65
N VAL A 109 18.78 -37.03 -23.60
CA VAL A 109 17.89 -38.01 -24.26
C VAL A 109 17.49 -37.53 -25.67
N ARG A 110 17.10 -38.42 -26.59
CA ARG A 110 16.60 -37.98 -27.93
C ARG A 110 15.22 -37.34 -27.77
N PRO A 111 14.84 -36.30 -28.55
CA PRO A 111 13.59 -35.58 -28.32
C PRO A 111 12.36 -36.47 -28.22
N LYS A 112 12.19 -37.44 -29.13
CA LYS A 112 11.07 -38.38 -29.13
C LYS A 112 10.98 -39.27 -27.89
N ASP A 113 12.12 -39.67 -27.30
CA ASP A 113 12.09 -40.47 -26.06
C ASP A 113 11.84 -39.55 -24.84
N ALA A 114 12.37 -38.33 -24.87
CA ALA A 114 12.18 -37.33 -23.80
C ALA A 114 10.72 -36.82 -23.73
N VAL A 115 10.01 -36.73 -24.86
CA VAL A 115 8.55 -36.50 -24.93
C VAL A 115 7.80 -37.54 -24.08
N ILE A 116 8.11 -38.83 -24.29
CA ILE A 116 7.45 -39.95 -23.57
C ILE A 116 7.79 -39.93 -22.07
N ILE A 117 9.01 -39.52 -21.71
CA ILE A 117 9.48 -39.46 -20.33
C ILE A 117 8.88 -38.28 -19.56
N LEU A 118 8.83 -37.09 -20.16
CA LEU A 118 8.48 -35.84 -19.48
C LEU A 118 7.02 -35.39 -19.69
N ASN A 119 6.32 -36.01 -20.65
CA ASN A 119 4.98 -35.61 -21.10
C ASN A 119 4.90 -34.13 -21.56
N PHE A 120 5.95 -33.69 -22.26
CA PHE A 120 6.00 -32.40 -22.98
C PHE A 120 6.00 -32.66 -24.49
N ASP A 121 5.58 -31.67 -25.30
CA ASP A 121 5.60 -31.79 -26.76
C ASP A 121 7.02 -31.76 -27.36
N GLU A 122 7.19 -32.30 -28.57
CA GLU A 122 8.52 -32.41 -29.18
C GLU A 122 9.12 -31.04 -29.54
N SER A 123 8.32 -29.97 -29.71
CA SER A 123 8.82 -28.62 -30.00
C SER A 123 9.41 -27.98 -28.75
N THR A 124 8.74 -28.09 -27.60
CA THR A 124 9.24 -27.69 -26.27
C THR A 124 10.54 -28.41 -25.94
N ILE A 125 10.60 -29.74 -26.13
CA ILE A 125 11.84 -30.52 -25.92
C ILE A 125 12.97 -30.10 -26.89
N ARG A 126 12.65 -29.81 -28.16
CA ARG A 126 13.65 -29.32 -29.14
C ARG A 126 14.14 -27.91 -28.82
N LYS A 127 13.29 -27.05 -28.24
CA LYS A 127 13.64 -25.70 -27.79
C LYS A 127 14.53 -25.75 -26.52
N ALA A 128 14.18 -26.60 -25.55
CA ALA A 128 15.03 -26.96 -24.40
C ALA A 128 16.42 -27.52 -24.76
N LYS A 129 16.61 -28.03 -25.99
CA LYS A 129 17.92 -28.47 -26.51
C LYS A 129 18.73 -27.38 -27.21
N LYS A 130 18.09 -26.28 -27.63
CA LYS A 130 18.73 -25.20 -28.39
C LYS A 130 19.15 -24.02 -27.51
N GLU A 131 18.33 -23.70 -26.51
CA GLU A 131 18.53 -22.55 -25.63
C GLU A 131 19.30 -22.96 -24.36
N SER A 132 19.67 -22.00 -23.52
CA SER A 132 20.45 -22.25 -22.30
C SER A 132 19.67 -23.08 -21.26
N ASP A 133 20.33 -23.53 -20.18
CA ASP A 133 19.63 -24.17 -19.07
C ASP A 133 18.50 -23.28 -18.51
N ASP A 134 18.69 -21.96 -18.57
CA ASP A 134 17.72 -20.95 -18.14
C ASP A 134 16.41 -21.03 -18.90
N PHE A 135 16.39 -21.42 -20.18
CA PHE A 135 15.12 -21.63 -20.87
C PHE A 135 14.33 -22.81 -20.28
N VAL A 136 15.02 -23.84 -19.77
CA VAL A 136 14.36 -24.96 -19.05
C VAL A 136 13.97 -24.54 -17.63
N LEU A 137 14.70 -23.62 -16.98
CA LEU A 137 14.29 -23.01 -15.72
C LEU A 137 13.06 -22.08 -15.89
N MET A 138 12.99 -21.38 -17.02
CA MET A 138 11.86 -20.55 -17.47
C MET A 138 10.66 -21.37 -17.96
N MET A 139 10.79 -22.69 -18.13
CA MET A 139 9.64 -23.58 -18.33
C MET A 139 8.82 -23.68 -17.05
N LYS A 140 8.00 -22.65 -16.81
CA LYS A 140 6.70 -22.86 -16.19
C LYS A 140 5.99 -23.90 -17.03
N SER A 141 6.00 -25.16 -16.58
CA SER A 141 5.08 -26.15 -17.08
C SER A 141 3.69 -25.66 -16.71
N LYS A 142 3.05 -24.93 -17.62
CA LYS A 142 1.61 -24.86 -17.70
C LYS A 142 1.19 -26.32 -17.71
N PRO A 143 0.56 -26.86 -16.64
CA PRO A 143 0.09 -28.23 -16.70
C PRO A 143 -0.87 -28.32 -17.88
N ASN A 144 -1.05 -29.52 -18.43
CA ASN A 144 -2.05 -29.72 -19.48
C ASN A 144 -3.49 -29.68 -18.92
N SER A 145 -3.71 -28.89 -17.87
CA SER A 145 -4.92 -28.08 -17.79
C SER A 145 -5.01 -27.24 -19.06
N THR A 146 -5.75 -27.78 -20.03
CA THR A 146 -7.04 -27.15 -20.28
C THR A 146 -7.65 -26.73 -18.93
N ARG A 147 -7.33 -25.51 -18.47
CA ARG A 147 -8.17 -24.84 -17.47
C ARG A 147 -9.55 -24.94 -18.07
N GLU A 148 -10.46 -25.65 -17.40
CA GLU A 148 -11.82 -25.79 -17.89
C GLU A 148 -12.32 -24.38 -18.19
N LYS A 149 -12.70 -24.16 -19.45
CA LYS A 149 -13.14 -22.84 -19.87
C LYS A 149 -14.42 -22.59 -19.10
N ILE A 150 -14.33 -21.72 -18.10
CA ILE A 150 -15.48 -21.23 -17.32
C ILE A 150 -16.62 -21.00 -18.29
N SER A 151 -17.75 -21.64 -17.99
CA SER A 151 -18.81 -21.81 -18.98
C SER A 151 -19.32 -20.44 -19.42
N ALA A 152 -19.90 -20.36 -20.63
CA ALA A 152 -20.55 -19.12 -21.07
C ALA A 152 -21.55 -18.64 -20.00
N THR A 153 -22.36 -19.56 -19.47
CA THR A 153 -23.29 -19.36 -18.35
C THR A 153 -22.64 -18.73 -17.12
N ASP A 154 -21.42 -19.11 -16.76
CA ASP A 154 -20.73 -18.58 -15.58
C ASP A 154 -20.06 -17.23 -15.84
N ILE A 155 -19.59 -16.99 -17.07
CA ILE A 155 -19.18 -15.66 -17.52
C ILE A 155 -20.38 -14.71 -17.50
N ASP A 156 -21.53 -15.14 -18.03
CA ASP A 156 -22.78 -14.39 -18.05
C ASP A 156 -23.30 -14.12 -16.62
N ARG A 157 -23.17 -15.08 -15.70
CA ARG A 157 -23.45 -14.89 -14.25
C ARG A 157 -22.55 -13.83 -13.62
N ILE A 158 -21.23 -13.90 -13.83
CA ILE A 158 -20.28 -12.88 -13.33
C ILE A 158 -20.66 -11.51 -13.91
N GLN A 159 -20.92 -11.42 -15.21
CA GLN A 159 -21.23 -10.16 -15.89
C GLN A 159 -22.57 -9.56 -15.44
N LYS A 160 -23.60 -10.39 -15.27
CA LYS A 160 -24.87 -9.97 -14.69
C LYS A 160 -24.68 -9.46 -13.26
N TYR A 161 -24.00 -10.22 -12.40
CA TYR A 161 -23.78 -9.81 -11.01
C TYR A 161 -23.05 -8.46 -10.92
N TRP A 162 -22.05 -8.25 -11.79
CA TRP A 162 -21.36 -6.98 -11.96
C TRP A 162 -22.29 -5.83 -12.36
N TYR A 163 -23.25 -6.04 -13.27
CA TYR A 163 -24.25 -5.03 -13.62
C TYR A 163 -25.25 -4.75 -12.49
N ASP A 164 -25.79 -5.80 -11.86
CA ASP A 164 -26.75 -5.71 -10.76
C ASP A 164 -26.14 -4.99 -9.54
N SER A 165 -24.81 -5.05 -9.40
CA SER A 165 -24.02 -4.40 -8.33
C SER A 165 -23.46 -3.01 -8.68
N CYS A 166 -23.75 -2.46 -9.86
CA CYS A 166 -23.24 -1.16 -10.32
C CYS A 166 -24.38 -0.22 -10.74
N ARG A 167 -24.32 1.04 -10.31
CA ARG A 167 -25.36 2.03 -10.64
C ARG A 167 -25.30 2.40 -12.13
N VAL A 168 -26.44 2.39 -12.81
CA VAL A 168 -26.56 2.92 -14.18
C VAL A 168 -26.31 4.43 -14.16
N SER A 169 -25.56 4.96 -15.12
CA SER A 169 -25.33 6.40 -15.27
C SER A 169 -26.65 7.12 -15.53
N SER A 170 -27.07 8.00 -14.61
CA SER A 170 -28.30 8.81 -14.77
C SER A 170 -28.19 9.85 -15.88
N THR A 171 -26.97 10.28 -16.22
CA THR A 171 -26.69 10.90 -17.51
C THR A 171 -26.59 9.80 -18.56
N ASP A 172 -27.56 9.78 -19.48
CA ASP A 172 -27.62 8.93 -20.67
C ASP A 172 -26.53 9.33 -21.69
N VAL A 173 -25.26 9.17 -21.32
CA VAL A 173 -24.12 9.30 -22.22
C VAL A 173 -23.99 8.01 -23.03
N LEU A 174 -25.03 7.75 -23.82
CA LEU A 174 -25.18 6.63 -24.74
C LEU A 174 -24.05 6.70 -25.76
N GLN A 175 -22.98 5.91 -25.55
CA GLN A 175 -21.87 5.89 -26.50
C GLN A 175 -22.30 5.12 -27.75
N ALA A 176 -22.77 5.89 -28.75
CA ALA A 176 -23.11 5.47 -30.10
C ALA A 176 -21.92 4.81 -30.82
N LYS A 177 -21.62 3.56 -30.47
CA LYS A 177 -20.51 2.80 -31.05
C LYS A 177 -20.88 2.25 -32.42
N ARG A 178 -20.73 3.10 -33.44
CA ARG A 178 -20.67 2.65 -34.84
C ARG A 178 -19.39 1.83 -35.05
N LYS A 179 -19.52 0.61 -35.59
CA LYS A 179 -18.39 -0.25 -36.01
C LYS A 179 -17.87 0.13 -37.41
N SER A 180 -18.69 0.78 -38.22
CA SER A 180 -18.37 1.39 -39.51
C SER A 180 -19.24 2.63 -39.73
N ALA A 181 -18.92 3.49 -40.69
CA ALA A 181 -19.76 4.64 -41.02
C ALA A 181 -21.23 4.26 -41.35
N THR A 182 -21.42 3.05 -41.89
CA THR A 182 -22.69 2.45 -42.31
C THR A 182 -23.43 1.63 -41.25
N SER A 183 -22.79 1.26 -40.14
CA SER A 183 -23.47 0.52 -39.06
C SER A 183 -24.31 1.46 -38.20
N GLU A 184 -25.50 1.02 -37.81
CA GLU A 184 -26.32 1.71 -36.82
C GLU A 184 -25.57 1.94 -35.50
N ALA A 185 -25.97 3.00 -34.80
CA ALA A 185 -25.37 3.37 -33.52
C ALA A 185 -25.85 2.41 -32.43
N VAL A 186 -25.02 1.43 -32.07
CA VAL A 186 -25.31 0.58 -30.89
C VAL A 186 -25.23 1.45 -29.64
N ILE A 187 -26.38 1.63 -29.01
CA ILE A 187 -26.53 2.27 -27.70
C ILE A 187 -25.99 1.29 -26.64
N VAL A 188 -25.09 1.76 -25.78
CA VAL A 188 -24.53 0.97 -24.66
C VAL A 188 -24.59 1.81 -23.39
N SER A 189 -25.38 1.36 -22.42
CA SER A 189 -25.48 1.99 -21.11
C SER A 189 -24.14 1.94 -20.36
N LYS A 190 -23.78 3.06 -19.74
CA LYS A 190 -22.64 3.15 -18.83
C LYS A 190 -23.07 2.80 -17.41
N TYR A 191 -22.21 2.06 -16.73
CA TYR A 191 -22.39 1.67 -15.34
C TYR A 191 -21.23 2.23 -14.52
N TRP A 192 -21.52 2.64 -13.29
CA TRP A 192 -20.55 3.15 -12.33
C TRP A 192 -20.43 2.17 -11.17
N GLN A 193 -19.20 1.70 -10.98
CA GLN A 193 -18.83 0.91 -9.82
C GLN A 193 -18.65 1.86 -8.62
N ASP A 194 -19.74 2.11 -7.89
CA ASP A 194 -19.76 2.95 -6.68
C ASP A 194 -19.16 2.25 -5.43
N SER A 195 -18.78 0.97 -5.56
CA SER A 195 -18.34 0.08 -4.47
C SER A 195 -16.97 -0.56 -4.74
N PRO A 196 -16.08 -0.74 -3.74
CA PRO A 196 -14.79 -1.39 -3.93
C PRO A 196 -14.91 -2.80 -4.54
N THR A 197 -13.98 -3.16 -5.44
CA THR A 197 -14.00 -4.45 -6.16
C THR A 197 -14.01 -5.66 -5.22
N CYS A 198 -13.31 -5.56 -4.08
CA CYS A 198 -13.31 -6.58 -3.04
C CYS A 198 -14.66 -6.71 -2.31
N TRP A 199 -15.41 -5.61 -2.13
CA TRP A 199 -16.73 -5.67 -1.49
C TRP A 199 -17.78 -6.29 -2.41
N ILE A 200 -17.80 -5.89 -3.68
CA ILE A 200 -18.64 -6.53 -4.72
C ILE A 200 -18.27 -8.02 -4.86
N PHE A 201 -16.98 -8.36 -4.77
CA PHE A 201 -16.55 -9.75 -4.80
C PHE A 201 -17.03 -10.55 -3.56
N GLN A 202 -17.01 -9.97 -2.36
CA GLN A 202 -17.56 -10.63 -1.17
C GLN A 202 -19.07 -10.86 -1.34
N GLN A 203 -19.82 -9.84 -1.74
CA GLN A 203 -21.26 -9.97 -1.99
C GLN A 203 -21.56 -11.03 -3.08
N TYR A 204 -20.69 -11.18 -4.09
CA TYR A 204 -20.77 -12.23 -5.10
C TYR A 204 -20.52 -13.64 -4.52
N VAL A 205 -19.58 -13.79 -3.57
CA VAL A 205 -19.38 -15.05 -2.83
C VAL A 205 -20.62 -15.36 -1.99
N ASP A 206 -21.08 -14.42 -1.16
CA ASP A 206 -22.26 -14.56 -0.30
C ASP A 206 -23.51 -14.96 -1.12
N PHE A 207 -23.72 -14.29 -2.26
CA PHE A 207 -24.79 -14.60 -3.21
C PHE A 207 -24.64 -16.00 -3.82
N SER A 208 -23.42 -16.40 -4.20
CA SER A 208 -23.16 -17.69 -4.82
C SER A 208 -23.38 -18.83 -3.82
N GLU A 209 -22.92 -18.69 -2.58
CA GLU A 209 -23.16 -19.67 -1.51
C GLU A 209 -24.65 -19.79 -1.19
N HIS A 210 -25.37 -18.67 -1.05
CA HIS A 210 -26.82 -18.66 -0.80
C HIS A 210 -27.62 -19.37 -1.93
N ASN A 211 -27.21 -19.19 -3.18
CA ASN A 211 -27.85 -19.81 -4.34
C ASN A 211 -27.27 -21.20 -4.72
N GLN A 212 -26.34 -21.74 -3.92
CA GLN A 212 -25.64 -23.01 -4.18
C GLN A 212 -24.91 -23.07 -5.54
N ILE A 213 -24.42 -21.93 -6.01
CA ILE A 213 -23.66 -21.76 -7.25
C ILE A 213 -22.15 -21.81 -6.92
N PRO A 214 -21.31 -22.50 -7.71
CA PRO A 214 -19.85 -22.42 -7.56
C PRO A 214 -19.35 -20.98 -7.80
N TYR A 215 -18.76 -20.35 -6.79
CA TYR A 215 -18.07 -19.08 -6.97
C TYR A 215 -16.69 -19.26 -7.61
N HIS A 216 -16.18 -18.19 -8.21
CA HIS A 216 -14.84 -18.14 -8.79
C HIS A 216 -13.89 -17.27 -7.96
N SER A 217 -12.58 -17.43 -8.16
CA SER A 217 -11.56 -16.59 -7.49
C SER A 217 -11.66 -15.12 -7.90
N ILE A 218 -11.24 -14.19 -7.02
CA ILE A 218 -11.33 -12.75 -7.27
C ILE A 218 -10.68 -12.32 -8.62
N GLY A 219 -9.49 -12.83 -8.95
CA GLY A 219 -8.84 -12.55 -10.23
C GLY A 219 -9.60 -13.08 -11.46
N THR A 220 -10.50 -14.04 -11.27
CA THR A 220 -11.43 -14.52 -12.30
C THR A 220 -12.66 -13.62 -12.39
N PHE A 221 -13.28 -13.28 -11.26
CA PHE A 221 -14.41 -12.37 -11.18
C PHE A 221 -14.09 -10.98 -11.78
N VAL A 222 -12.91 -10.44 -11.48
CA VAL A 222 -12.40 -9.18 -12.03
C VAL A 222 -12.10 -9.29 -13.53
N LYS A 223 -11.50 -10.39 -13.99
CA LYS A 223 -11.19 -10.61 -15.41
C LYS A 223 -12.44 -10.54 -16.30
N TYR A 224 -13.60 -10.97 -15.81
CA TYR A 224 -14.84 -10.98 -16.58
C TYR A 224 -15.73 -9.74 -16.36
N LYS A 225 -15.26 -8.73 -15.60
CA LYS A 225 -15.94 -7.44 -15.45
C LYS A 225 -16.29 -6.81 -16.82
N PRO A 226 -17.55 -6.45 -17.09
CA PRO A 226 -17.94 -5.75 -18.31
C PRO A 226 -17.22 -4.41 -18.56
N ASN A 227 -16.74 -4.20 -19.79
CA ASN A 227 -15.94 -3.03 -20.21
C ASN A 227 -16.70 -1.67 -20.18
N ASN A 228 -18.03 -1.69 -20.03
CA ASN A 228 -18.88 -0.51 -19.84
C ASN A 228 -19.13 -0.18 -18.35
N ILE A 229 -18.69 -1.02 -17.41
CA ILE A 229 -18.61 -0.66 -15.99
C ILE A 229 -17.30 0.08 -15.73
N ARG A 230 -17.40 1.40 -15.60
CA ARG A 230 -16.27 2.21 -15.15
C ARG A 230 -16.12 2.08 -13.62
N PRO A 231 -14.89 2.17 -13.07
CA PRO A 231 -14.77 2.62 -11.69
C PRO A 231 -15.52 3.95 -11.56
N SER A 232 -16.20 4.19 -10.44
CA SER A 232 -16.69 5.54 -10.13
C SER A 232 -15.54 6.55 -10.24
N LYS A 233 -15.81 7.79 -10.67
CA LYS A 233 -14.88 8.90 -10.36
C LYS A 233 -14.62 8.81 -8.86
N LYS A 234 -13.35 8.68 -8.47
CA LYS A 234 -12.97 8.42 -7.07
C LYS A 234 -13.58 9.52 -6.18
N LEU A 235 -14.09 9.14 -5.02
CA LEU A 235 -14.77 10.06 -4.08
C LEU A 235 -13.75 10.82 -3.21
N GLU A 236 -12.74 11.39 -3.87
CA GLU A 236 -11.59 12.04 -3.24
C GLU A 236 -12.04 13.23 -2.40
N GLY A 237 -11.50 13.35 -1.18
CA GLY A 237 -11.90 14.38 -0.22
C GLY A 237 -13.32 14.26 0.36
N ILE A 238 -14.12 13.24 0.01
CA ILE A 238 -15.44 13.01 0.62
C ILE A 238 -15.35 11.87 1.64
N CYS A 239 -15.43 12.21 2.93
CA CYS A 239 -15.40 11.20 3.99
C CYS A 239 -16.56 10.19 3.85
N PRO A 240 -16.29 8.86 3.81
CA PRO A 240 -17.34 7.86 3.63
C PRO A 240 -18.32 7.81 4.80
N ILE A 241 -17.88 8.13 6.03
CA ILE A 241 -18.75 8.15 7.22
C ILE A 241 -19.75 9.32 7.14
N CYS A 242 -19.30 10.51 6.73
CA CYS A 242 -20.17 11.67 6.54
C CYS A 242 -21.09 11.50 5.32
N LYS A 243 -20.62 10.85 4.24
CA LYS A 243 -21.45 10.54 3.06
C LYS A 243 -22.54 9.51 3.37
N ASP A 244 -22.19 8.42 4.04
CA ASP A 244 -23.13 7.37 4.44
C ASP A 244 -24.20 7.93 5.41
N PHE A 245 -23.81 8.80 6.34
CA PHE A 245 -24.75 9.53 7.18
C PHE A 245 -25.65 10.49 6.36
N LYS A 246 -25.07 11.36 5.51
CA LYS A 246 -25.87 12.29 4.69
C LYS A 246 -26.91 11.56 3.81
N ASN A 247 -26.58 10.37 3.32
CA ASN A 247 -27.46 9.55 2.49
C ASN A 247 -28.54 8.78 3.28
N ASN A 248 -28.32 8.48 4.57
CA ASN A 248 -29.20 7.62 5.38
C ASN A 248 -29.72 8.28 6.66
N LYS A 249 -29.51 9.59 6.85
CA LYS A 249 -29.78 10.34 8.08
C LYS A 249 -31.12 9.98 8.73
N ALA A 250 -32.22 10.06 7.98
CA ALA A 250 -33.56 9.75 8.48
C ALA A 250 -33.67 8.33 9.06
N LYS A 251 -33.11 7.32 8.38
CA LYS A 251 -33.09 5.91 8.85
C LYS A 251 -32.26 5.74 10.12
N TYR A 252 -31.20 6.51 10.28
CA TYR A 252 -30.35 6.49 11.47
C TYR A 252 -31.03 7.15 12.68
N GLU A 253 -31.72 8.28 12.46
CA GLU A 253 -32.50 8.96 13.49
C GLU A 253 -33.75 8.13 13.89
N GLU A 254 -34.42 7.50 12.93
CA GLU A 254 -35.55 6.58 13.13
C GLU A 254 -35.13 5.33 13.91
N ALA A 255 -34.09 4.61 13.48
CA ALA A 255 -33.62 3.41 14.18
C ALA A 255 -33.18 3.70 15.62
N ASP A 256 -32.57 4.85 15.87
CA ASP A 256 -32.19 5.30 17.22
C ASP A 256 -33.41 5.66 18.09
N GLN A 257 -34.42 6.32 17.53
CA GLN A 257 -35.69 6.57 18.22
C GLN A 257 -36.43 5.28 18.59
N LEU A 258 -36.57 4.35 17.63
CA LEU A 258 -37.18 3.03 17.85
C LEU A 258 -36.44 2.25 18.95
N LEU A 259 -35.10 2.21 18.90
CA LEU A 259 -34.28 1.54 19.91
C LEU A 259 -34.28 2.24 21.27
N LYS A 260 -34.53 3.55 21.35
CA LYS A 260 -34.70 4.27 22.62
C LYS A 260 -36.08 3.97 23.22
N HIS A 261 -37.14 4.03 22.42
CA HIS A 261 -38.50 3.69 22.86
C HIS A 261 -38.59 2.25 23.36
N PHE A 262 -38.09 1.27 22.60
CA PHE A 262 -38.10 -0.15 23.01
C PHE A 262 -37.26 -0.43 24.28
N LYS A 263 -36.19 0.34 24.53
CA LYS A 263 -35.42 0.27 25.79
C LYS A 263 -36.14 0.90 26.99
N GLN A 264 -37.14 1.75 26.77
CA GLN A 264 -37.91 2.44 27.81
C GLN A 264 -39.24 1.72 28.11
N GLU A 265 -39.95 1.25 27.08
CA GLU A 265 -41.27 0.64 27.18
C GLU A 265 -41.34 -0.71 26.42
N PRO A 266 -40.63 -1.77 26.89
CA PRO A 266 -40.52 -3.04 26.16
C PRO A 266 -41.84 -3.85 26.06
N GLU A 267 -42.88 -3.44 26.78
CA GLU A 267 -44.24 -4.03 26.75
C GLU A 267 -45.27 -3.15 26.01
N CYS A 268 -44.83 -2.07 25.34
CA CYS A 268 -45.72 -1.16 24.62
C CYS A 268 -46.16 -1.73 23.26
N ASP A 269 -47.45 -1.62 22.92
CA ASP A 269 -48.05 -2.05 21.65
C ASP A 269 -48.48 -0.83 20.79
N CYS A 270 -47.63 0.21 20.75
CA CYS A 270 -47.84 1.34 19.84
C CYS A 270 -47.20 1.07 18.46
N ASN A 271 -47.55 1.89 17.46
CA ASN A 271 -47.04 1.77 16.09
C ASN A 271 -45.50 1.69 16.00
N HIS A 272 -44.76 2.32 16.92
CA HIS A 272 -43.29 2.23 16.97
C HIS A 272 -42.81 0.84 17.39
N CYS A 273 -43.46 0.18 18.35
CA CYS A 273 -43.14 -1.19 18.75
C CYS A 273 -43.59 -2.22 17.71
N GLN A 274 -44.73 -1.98 17.04
CA GLN A 274 -45.14 -2.79 15.90
C GLN A 274 -44.11 -2.67 14.77
N HIS A 275 -43.69 -1.46 14.40
CA HIS A 275 -42.64 -1.26 13.40
C HIS A 275 -41.26 -1.79 13.84
N TYR A 276 -40.94 -1.76 15.14
CA TYR A 276 -39.75 -2.43 15.69
C TYR A 276 -39.81 -3.96 15.53
N SER A 277 -41.01 -4.56 15.56
CA SER A 277 -41.23 -6.00 15.33
C SER A 277 -41.20 -6.40 13.85
N GLU A 278 -41.54 -5.48 12.95
CA GLU A 278 -41.46 -5.67 11.49
C GLU A 278 -40.02 -5.60 10.98
N ASN A 279 -39.21 -4.69 11.54
CA ASN A 279 -37.79 -4.57 11.23
C ASN A 279 -36.98 -5.67 11.95
N SER A 280 -35.87 -6.12 11.35
CA SER A 280 -34.98 -7.03 12.07
C SER A 280 -34.23 -6.26 13.17
N GLN A 281 -34.29 -6.75 14.41
CA GLN A 281 -33.54 -6.19 15.54
C GLN A 281 -32.02 -6.10 15.23
N VAL A 282 -31.49 -7.03 14.45
CA VAL A 282 -30.10 -7.05 13.98
C VAL A 282 -29.79 -5.85 13.08
N GLU A 283 -30.69 -5.50 12.15
CA GLU A 283 -30.54 -4.33 11.29
C GLU A 283 -30.65 -3.03 12.07
N LEU A 284 -31.65 -2.88 12.95
CA LEU A 284 -31.77 -1.68 13.79
C LEU A 284 -30.51 -1.45 14.65
N ILE A 285 -29.95 -2.51 15.25
CA ILE A 285 -28.69 -2.44 16.01
C ILE A 285 -27.51 -2.09 15.09
N ALA A 286 -27.47 -2.56 13.85
CA ALA A 286 -26.45 -2.19 12.88
C ALA A 286 -26.57 -0.71 12.44
N LEU A 287 -27.80 -0.20 12.29
CA LEU A 287 -28.07 1.21 12.00
C LEU A 287 -27.66 2.11 13.18
N GLN A 288 -28.04 1.78 14.42
CA GLN A 288 -27.62 2.51 15.63
C GLN A 288 -26.08 2.55 15.76
N ARG A 289 -25.38 1.42 15.56
CA ARG A 289 -23.90 1.39 15.57
C ARG A 289 -23.24 2.27 14.51
N LYS A 290 -23.84 2.38 13.32
CA LYS A 290 -23.35 3.31 12.28
C LYS A 290 -23.61 4.77 12.68
N TYR A 291 -24.74 5.05 13.31
CA TYR A 291 -25.08 6.39 13.79
C TYR A 291 -24.16 6.84 14.94
N GLU A 292 -23.98 6.00 15.96
CA GLU A 292 -23.01 6.20 17.06
C GLU A 292 -21.60 6.48 16.51
N LYS A 293 -21.15 5.70 15.52
CA LYS A 293 -19.88 5.92 14.82
C LYS A 293 -19.83 7.25 14.08
N HIS A 294 -20.94 7.70 13.47
CA HIS A 294 -21.00 9.02 12.84
C HIS A 294 -20.94 10.15 13.88
N LEU A 295 -21.68 10.04 14.99
CA LEU A 295 -21.66 11.04 16.07
C LEU A 295 -20.25 11.20 16.67
N LEU A 296 -19.57 10.09 16.96
CA LEU A 296 -18.17 10.12 17.41
C LEU A 296 -17.25 10.74 16.35
N HIS A 297 -17.40 10.37 15.08
CA HIS A 297 -16.60 10.95 13.99
C HIS A 297 -16.85 12.47 13.83
N ALA A 298 -18.10 12.93 13.97
CA ALA A 298 -18.46 14.35 13.93
C ALA A 298 -17.84 15.13 15.09
N GLN A 299 -17.93 14.59 16.32
CA GLN A 299 -17.29 15.17 17.50
C GLN A 299 -15.77 15.27 17.32
N LEU A 300 -15.13 14.20 16.82
CA LEU A 300 -13.69 14.18 16.54
C LEU A 300 -13.26 15.27 15.56
N ILE A 301 -14.04 15.58 14.51
CA ILE A 301 -13.74 16.70 13.60
C ILE A 301 -13.74 18.03 14.37
N VAL A 302 -14.76 18.28 15.18
CA VAL A 302 -14.89 19.52 15.96
C VAL A 302 -13.72 19.67 16.93
N ASP A 303 -13.40 18.62 17.69
CA ASP A 303 -12.29 18.64 18.65
C ASP A 303 -10.94 18.81 17.97
N LYS A 304 -10.79 18.33 16.73
CA LYS A 304 -9.59 18.52 15.90
C LYS A 304 -9.39 19.95 15.45
N SER A 305 -10.47 20.62 15.03
CA SER A 305 -10.42 22.06 14.73
C SER A 305 -10.13 22.90 15.99
N LYS A 306 -10.80 22.60 17.12
CA LYS A 306 -10.52 23.25 18.42
C LYS A 306 -9.04 23.09 18.82
N TYR A 307 -8.52 21.86 18.77
CA TYR A 307 -7.18 21.56 19.26
C TYR A 307 -6.08 22.17 18.38
N TRP A 308 -6.26 22.15 17.06
CA TRP A 308 -5.37 22.82 16.12
C TRP A 308 -5.26 24.33 16.39
N GLU A 309 -6.40 25.03 16.51
CA GLU A 309 -6.37 26.48 16.78
C GLU A 309 -5.84 26.78 18.19
N LYS A 310 -6.12 25.93 19.20
CA LYS A 310 -5.50 26.05 20.53
C LYS A 310 -3.97 25.94 20.45
N ALA A 311 -3.45 24.88 19.85
CA ALA A 311 -2.01 24.66 19.71
C ALA A 311 -1.32 25.82 18.99
N LYS A 312 -1.97 26.39 17.96
CA LYS A 312 -1.49 27.54 17.20
C LYS A 312 -1.48 28.84 18.02
N GLN A 313 -2.52 29.10 18.81
CA GLN A 313 -2.60 30.27 19.68
C GLN A 313 -1.54 30.20 20.80
N GLU A 314 -1.45 29.06 21.48
CA GLU A 314 -0.55 28.81 22.63
C GLU A 314 0.92 28.60 22.24
N LEU A 315 1.23 28.42 20.94
CA LEU A 315 2.56 28.14 20.42
C LEU A 315 3.62 29.14 20.95
N LYS A 316 4.76 28.63 21.40
CA LYS A 316 5.96 29.39 21.79
C LYS A 316 6.99 29.46 20.65
N GLU A 317 8.07 30.23 20.84
CA GLU A 317 9.14 30.36 19.84
C GLU A 317 10.11 29.16 19.83
N ASP A 318 10.22 28.43 20.94
CA ASP A 318 10.95 27.17 21.10
C ASP A 318 10.13 25.94 20.71
N GLU A 319 8.89 26.13 20.25
CA GLU A 319 7.97 25.07 19.82
C GLU A 319 7.68 25.17 18.31
N LEU A 320 7.27 24.04 17.70
CA LEU A 320 6.85 23.98 16.30
C LEU A 320 5.47 23.32 16.19
N ILE A 321 4.64 23.80 15.27
CA ILE A 321 3.59 22.98 14.64
C ILE A 321 4.16 22.46 13.32
N VAL A 322 3.95 21.18 13.04
CA VAL A 322 4.36 20.55 11.79
C VAL A 322 3.17 19.79 11.21
N VAL A 323 2.85 20.03 9.94
CA VAL A 323 1.89 19.22 9.19
C VAL A 323 2.68 18.40 8.17
N MET A 324 2.35 17.12 8.00
CA MET A 324 2.92 16.31 6.92
C MET A 324 1.86 15.51 6.16
N ASP A 325 2.07 15.34 4.86
CA ASP A 325 1.25 14.50 3.98
C ASP A 325 2.07 13.98 2.78
N PHE A 326 1.57 12.99 2.06
CA PHE A 326 2.16 12.52 0.80
C PHE A 326 1.42 13.13 -0.39
N ALA A 327 2.16 13.71 -1.33
CA ALA A 327 1.57 14.05 -2.63
C ALA A 327 1.17 12.77 -3.39
N SER A 328 0.06 12.84 -4.13
CA SER A 328 -0.36 11.76 -5.05
C SER A 328 0.75 11.39 -6.04
N GLY A 329 1.55 12.37 -6.45
CA GLY A 329 2.81 12.24 -7.19
C GLY A 329 3.00 13.42 -8.16
N TRP A 330 4.25 13.68 -8.55
CA TRP A 330 4.57 14.61 -9.64
C TRP A 330 4.72 13.83 -10.95
N GLU A 331 3.99 14.23 -12.00
CA GLU A 331 4.09 13.61 -13.32
C GLU A 331 5.34 14.11 -14.05
N VAL A 332 6.24 13.19 -14.40
CA VAL A 332 7.57 13.51 -14.97
C VAL A 332 7.55 13.66 -16.49
N ILE A 333 6.38 13.48 -17.12
CA ILE A 333 6.16 13.73 -18.55
C ILE A 333 4.88 14.57 -18.69
N ASP A 334 4.97 15.85 -18.32
CA ASP A 334 3.97 16.87 -18.67
C ASP A 334 4.51 17.65 -19.88
N LYS A 335 4.04 17.26 -21.07
CA LYS A 335 4.37 17.89 -22.36
C LYS A 335 3.14 18.55 -22.92
N ALA A 336 3.30 19.74 -23.52
CA ALA A 336 2.19 20.51 -24.09
C ALA A 336 1.43 19.78 -25.23
N VAL A 337 1.98 18.67 -25.76
CA VAL A 337 1.30 17.70 -26.63
C VAL A 337 1.79 16.29 -26.27
N GLU A 338 1.01 15.51 -25.52
CA GLU A 338 1.29 14.09 -25.27
C GLU A 338 0.93 13.22 -26.49
N THR A 339 1.74 12.21 -26.80
CA THR A 339 1.33 11.10 -27.67
C THR A 339 0.65 9.98 -26.87
N THR A 340 -0.14 9.15 -27.55
CA THR A 340 -0.90 8.05 -26.91
C THR A 340 -0.03 6.95 -26.28
N ASN A 341 1.28 6.94 -26.50
CA ASN A 341 2.21 6.02 -25.84
C ASN A 341 2.76 6.64 -24.55
N GLU A 342 3.20 7.90 -24.60
CA GLU A 342 3.73 8.64 -23.43
C GLU A 342 2.71 8.66 -22.28
N PHE A 343 1.42 8.75 -22.57
CA PHE A 343 0.33 8.65 -21.58
C PHE A 343 0.36 7.36 -20.73
N PHE A 344 0.88 6.24 -21.26
CA PHE A 344 0.98 4.96 -20.52
C PHE A 344 2.35 4.73 -19.88
N GLU A 345 3.34 5.58 -20.15
CA GLU A 345 4.71 5.48 -19.64
C GLU A 345 5.01 6.57 -18.59
N LYS A 346 3.97 7.23 -18.06
CA LYS A 346 4.09 8.25 -17.02
C LYS A 346 4.78 7.74 -15.76
N HIS A 347 5.99 8.25 -15.53
CA HIS A 347 6.72 8.12 -14.28
C HIS A 347 6.20 9.15 -13.26
N TYR A 348 6.12 8.74 -11.99
CA TYR A 348 5.60 9.54 -10.88
C TYR A 348 6.64 9.63 -9.77
N ILE A 349 7.12 10.84 -9.47
CA ILE A 349 7.95 11.08 -8.29
C ILE A 349 7.06 11.06 -7.05
N LYS A 350 7.49 10.39 -5.99
CA LYS A 350 6.87 10.47 -4.68
C LYS A 350 7.49 11.61 -3.89
N ASP A 351 6.64 12.29 -3.14
CA ASP A 351 6.99 13.49 -2.37
C ASP A 351 6.26 13.44 -1.03
N MET A 352 7.02 13.55 0.06
CA MET A 352 6.47 13.71 1.39
C MET A 352 6.63 15.17 1.80
N ILE A 353 5.52 15.90 1.79
CA ILE A 353 5.50 17.33 2.03
C ILE A 353 5.37 17.58 3.53
N VAL A 354 6.22 18.47 4.05
CA VAL A 354 6.24 18.85 5.47
C VAL A 354 6.16 20.37 5.57
N VAL A 355 5.10 20.88 6.18
CA VAL A 355 4.92 22.32 6.44
C VAL A 355 5.17 22.60 7.91
N VAL A 356 6.27 23.33 8.18
CA VAL A 356 6.64 23.77 9.52
C VAL A 356 6.09 25.17 9.76
N VAL A 357 5.31 25.33 10.83
CA VAL A 357 4.78 26.60 11.33
C VAL A 357 5.47 26.93 12.65
N ARG A 358 6.12 28.09 12.71
CA ARG A 358 6.81 28.60 13.91
C ARG A 358 6.37 30.02 14.22
N LYS A 359 6.50 30.42 15.49
CA LYS A 359 6.25 31.79 15.96
C LYS A 359 7.57 32.52 16.13
N LEU A 360 7.66 33.76 15.65
CA LEU A 360 8.82 34.65 15.86
C LEU A 360 8.31 36.08 16.06
N GLY A 361 8.66 36.74 17.16
CA GLY A 361 8.22 38.11 17.47
C GLY A 361 6.71 38.28 17.61
N GLY A 362 5.96 37.16 17.75
CA GLY A 362 4.51 37.11 17.72
C GLY A 362 3.87 36.76 16.37
N GLU A 363 4.62 36.83 15.26
CA GLU A 363 4.12 36.48 13.92
C GLU A 363 4.32 34.98 13.59
N PHE A 364 3.46 34.43 12.72
CA PHE A 364 3.56 33.05 12.24
C PHE A 364 4.34 32.97 10.93
N HIS A 365 5.44 32.22 10.94
CA HIS A 365 6.24 31.91 9.76
C HIS A 365 6.02 30.47 9.33
N TYR A 366 5.85 30.29 8.02
CA TYR A 366 5.65 29.02 7.35
C TYR A 366 6.93 28.66 6.58
N THR A 367 7.34 27.39 6.61
CA THR A 367 8.43 26.86 5.80
C THR A 367 7.98 25.52 5.24
N TYR A 368 8.06 25.38 3.92
CA TYR A 368 7.62 24.21 3.18
C TYR A 368 8.83 23.35 2.84
N PHE A 369 8.71 22.05 3.03
CA PHE A 369 9.71 21.06 2.64
C PHE A 369 9.06 20.03 1.72
N ASP A 370 9.48 20.00 0.45
CA ASP A 370 9.14 18.93 -0.48
C ASP A 370 10.28 17.89 -0.40
N LEU A 371 10.03 16.72 0.19
CA LEU A 371 11.03 15.66 0.33
C LEU A 371 10.77 14.59 -0.74
N ILE A 372 11.51 14.69 -1.85
CA ILE A 372 11.27 13.98 -3.10
C ILE A 372 12.14 12.73 -3.30
N ASN A 373 11.56 11.70 -3.93
CA ASN A 373 12.23 10.48 -4.33
C ASN A 373 11.52 9.82 -5.54
N ASP A 374 12.32 9.30 -6.48
CA ASP A 374 11.91 8.71 -7.76
C ASP A 374 11.79 7.17 -7.75
N ASN A 375 12.28 6.49 -6.71
CA ASN A 375 12.49 5.03 -6.68
C ASN A 375 11.82 4.29 -5.50
N HIS A 376 11.15 4.98 -4.57
CA HIS A 376 10.67 4.41 -3.31
C HIS A 376 9.14 4.45 -3.16
N THR A 377 8.60 3.58 -2.31
CA THR A 377 7.17 3.57 -1.94
C THR A 377 6.87 4.55 -0.81
N SER A 378 5.64 5.08 -0.78
CA SER A 378 5.13 5.92 0.32
C SER A 378 4.87 5.07 1.57
N ASP A 379 5.95 4.65 2.23
CA ASP A 379 5.96 3.77 3.40
C ASP A 379 6.80 4.32 4.58
N HIS A 380 6.79 3.59 5.69
CA HIS A 380 7.49 3.94 6.93
C HIS A 380 9.03 4.11 6.84
N HIS A 381 9.72 3.51 5.87
CA HIS A 381 11.16 3.73 5.68
C HIS A 381 11.41 5.11 5.06
N TYR A 382 10.58 5.53 4.10
CA TYR A 382 10.58 6.89 3.55
C TYR A 382 10.32 7.89 4.68
N VAL A 383 9.23 7.70 5.43
CA VAL A 383 8.88 8.57 6.58
C VAL A 383 10.04 8.63 7.60
N ARG A 384 10.71 7.50 7.89
CA ARG A 384 11.87 7.49 8.79
C ARG A 384 13.04 8.31 8.25
N GLU A 385 13.47 8.08 7.01
CA GLU A 385 14.65 8.77 6.45
C GLU A 385 14.39 10.28 6.31
N ALA A 386 13.16 10.66 5.94
CA ALA A 386 12.72 12.06 5.90
C ALA A 386 12.80 12.72 7.29
N TRP A 387 12.27 12.07 8.34
CA TRP A 387 12.35 12.60 9.71
C TRP A 387 13.78 12.61 10.27
N ASP A 388 14.61 11.62 9.92
CA ASP A 388 16.02 11.61 10.34
C ASP A 388 16.81 12.76 9.69
N TYR A 389 16.57 13.04 8.41
CA TYR A 389 17.14 14.19 7.71
C TYR A 389 16.70 15.50 8.36
N LEU A 390 15.38 15.72 8.49
CA LEU A 390 14.82 16.96 9.04
C LEU A 390 15.36 17.25 10.45
N LEU A 391 15.34 16.26 11.35
CA LEU A 391 15.79 16.48 12.73
C LEU A 391 17.32 16.54 12.90
N SER A 392 18.11 16.00 11.95
CA SER A 392 19.58 16.06 12.00
C SER A 392 20.19 17.26 11.29
N SER A 393 19.58 17.72 10.20
CA SER A 393 20.21 18.59 9.21
C SER A 393 19.53 19.96 9.07
N GLU A 394 18.28 20.11 9.50
CA GLU A 394 17.51 21.35 9.32
C GLU A 394 17.45 22.19 10.60
N GLU A 395 18.12 23.35 10.56
CA GLU A 395 18.29 24.29 11.69
C GLU A 395 16.97 24.68 12.37
N ILE A 396 15.85 24.69 11.63
CA ILE A 396 14.52 25.02 12.17
C ILE A 396 14.07 24.11 13.33
N PHE A 397 14.57 22.86 13.37
CA PHE A 397 14.31 21.87 14.44
C PHE A 397 15.34 21.94 15.58
N THR A 398 16.43 22.69 15.42
CA THR A 398 17.48 22.80 16.45
C THR A 398 16.98 23.61 17.65
N ASN A 399 17.33 23.15 18.85
CA ASN A 399 16.94 23.77 20.13
C ASN A 399 15.41 23.94 20.30
N LYS A 400 14.61 22.97 19.82
CA LYS A 400 13.16 22.95 20.03
C LYS A 400 12.76 22.06 21.20
N SER A 401 11.86 22.55 22.05
CA SER A 401 11.35 21.80 23.20
C SER A 401 10.22 20.85 22.83
N LYS A 402 9.36 21.25 21.88
CA LYS A 402 8.20 20.47 21.45
C LYS A 402 7.89 20.62 19.95
N ILE A 403 7.44 19.52 19.35
CA ILE A 403 6.79 19.47 18.03
C ILE A 403 5.36 18.98 18.21
N PHE A 404 4.38 19.76 17.76
CA PHE A 404 3.01 19.30 17.54
C PHE A 404 2.89 18.82 16.08
N LEU A 405 3.00 17.51 15.85
CA LEU A 405 2.96 16.90 14.53
C LEU A 405 1.53 16.52 14.14
N PHE A 406 1.07 16.94 12.96
CA PHE A 406 -0.25 16.66 12.40
C PHE A 406 -0.14 15.90 11.07
N SER A 407 -1.07 14.97 10.82
CA SER A 407 -1.15 14.13 9.61
C SER A 407 -2.60 13.71 9.33
N ASP A 408 -2.94 13.41 8.07
CA ASP A 408 -4.29 13.04 7.61
C ASP A 408 -4.87 11.75 8.24
N GLY A 409 -4.00 10.84 8.69
CA GLY A 409 -4.36 9.50 9.16
C GLY A 409 -3.95 8.33 8.25
N GLY A 410 -3.18 8.57 7.18
CA GLY A 410 -2.73 7.63 6.17
C GLY A 410 -2.37 6.24 6.73
N PRO A 411 -3.23 5.22 6.57
CA PRO A 411 -3.14 3.98 7.34
C PRO A 411 -2.04 3.03 6.84
N ALA A 412 -1.45 3.30 5.68
CA ALA A 412 -0.36 2.51 5.08
C ALA A 412 1.03 2.93 5.56
N HIS A 413 1.23 4.21 5.93
CA HIS A 413 2.54 4.79 6.21
C HIS A 413 2.62 5.59 7.52
N TYR A 414 1.58 6.35 7.87
CA TYR A 414 1.59 7.19 9.07
C TYR A 414 0.99 6.45 10.27
N LYS A 415 -0.21 5.88 10.10
CA LYS A 415 -1.00 5.30 11.19
C LYS A 415 -0.77 3.78 11.38
N MET A 416 0.50 3.39 11.51
CA MET A 416 0.94 2.01 11.71
C MET A 416 1.94 1.89 12.88
N CYS A 417 1.99 0.73 13.54
CA CYS A 417 2.78 0.51 14.77
C CYS A 417 4.26 0.89 14.61
N LYS A 418 4.88 0.55 13.46
CA LYS A 418 6.27 0.92 13.17
C LYS A 418 6.50 2.42 13.20
N THR A 419 5.68 3.21 12.50
CA THR A 419 5.82 4.66 12.41
C THR A 419 5.52 5.36 13.73
N VAL A 420 4.51 4.91 14.48
CA VAL A 420 4.20 5.46 15.82
C VAL A 420 5.39 5.25 16.77
N VAL A 421 5.94 4.04 16.84
CA VAL A 421 7.12 3.75 17.69
C VAL A 421 8.36 4.48 17.20
N MET A 422 8.53 4.62 15.88
CA MET A 422 9.62 5.40 15.28
C MET A 422 9.55 6.88 15.66
N ILE A 423 8.38 7.53 15.73
CA ILE A 423 8.27 8.93 16.20
C ILE A 423 8.61 9.05 17.70
N GLY A 424 8.29 8.05 18.51
CA GLY A 424 8.78 7.97 19.89
C GLY A 424 10.30 7.81 19.99
N GLU A 425 10.90 6.99 19.12
CA GLU A 425 12.35 6.86 19.00
C GLU A 425 13.03 8.15 18.49
N MET A 426 12.38 8.93 17.62
CA MET A 426 12.84 10.27 17.23
C MET A 426 12.80 11.24 18.42
N THR A 427 11.71 11.24 19.20
CA THR A 427 11.58 12.01 20.45
C THR A 427 12.78 11.75 21.37
N ARG A 428 13.12 10.47 21.57
CA ARG A 428 14.24 10.00 22.40
C ARG A 428 15.62 10.31 21.81
N LYS A 429 15.78 10.23 20.49
CA LYS A 429 17.06 10.45 19.79
C LYS A 429 17.47 11.92 19.75
N TYR A 430 16.51 12.82 19.59
CA TYR A 430 16.76 14.25 19.36
C TYR A 430 16.52 15.14 20.60
N ASP A 431 15.98 14.61 21.70
CA ASP A 431 15.67 15.35 22.95
C ASP A 431 14.59 16.44 22.71
N ILE A 432 13.62 16.16 21.83
CA ILE A 432 12.51 17.04 21.42
C ILE A 432 11.19 16.31 21.66
N ASN A 433 10.27 16.87 22.45
CA ASN A 433 8.98 16.24 22.74
C ASN A 433 8.05 16.26 21.50
N ILE A 434 7.85 15.12 20.83
CA ILE A 434 6.92 15.03 19.68
C ILE A 434 5.55 14.55 20.17
N GLU A 435 4.53 15.39 19.98
CA GLU A 435 3.13 15.02 20.14
C GLU A 435 2.54 14.72 18.75
N TYR A 436 2.11 13.48 18.52
CA TYR A 436 1.71 13.02 17.19
C TYR A 436 0.18 12.91 17.08
N ASN A 437 -0.40 13.82 16.30
CA ASN A 437 -1.82 14.04 16.13
C ASN A 437 -2.29 13.64 14.72
N PHE A 438 -3.47 13.02 14.65
CA PHE A 438 -4.09 12.59 13.40
C PHE A 438 -5.44 13.25 13.18
N TYR A 439 -5.69 13.79 12.00
CA TYR A 439 -7.04 14.20 11.58
C TYR A 439 -7.94 12.96 11.41
N PRO A 440 -9.28 13.12 11.46
CA PRO A 440 -10.21 12.10 10.98
C PRO A 440 -10.07 12.00 9.45
N SER A 441 -10.08 10.77 8.91
CA SER A 441 -9.79 10.56 7.48
C SER A 441 -10.70 11.37 6.55
N HIS A 442 -10.09 12.03 5.57
CA HIS A 442 -10.69 13.02 4.65
C HIS A 442 -11.13 14.36 5.28
N HIS A 443 -10.77 14.64 6.54
CA HIS A 443 -10.97 15.95 7.18
C HIS A 443 -9.66 16.68 7.52
N GLY A 444 -8.52 16.15 7.08
CA GLY A 444 -7.19 16.76 7.28
C GLY A 444 -6.75 17.80 6.25
N LYS A 445 -7.65 18.23 5.35
CA LYS A 445 -7.30 19.19 4.27
C LYS A 445 -6.69 20.45 4.86
N GLY A 446 -5.45 20.74 4.51
CA GLY A 446 -4.62 21.70 5.24
C GLY A 446 -3.49 22.30 4.43
N LEU A 447 -2.39 22.59 5.13
CA LEU A 447 -1.25 23.34 4.57
C LEU A 447 -0.51 22.55 3.48
N CYS A 448 -0.54 21.21 3.53
CA CYS A 448 0.08 20.36 2.52
C CYS A 448 -0.72 20.37 1.21
N ASP A 449 -2.05 20.15 1.23
CA ASP A 449 -2.90 20.28 0.03
C ASP A 449 -2.74 21.64 -0.65
N ALA A 450 -2.67 22.72 0.16
CA ALA A 450 -2.51 24.08 -0.34
C ALA A 450 -1.16 24.28 -1.06
N HIS A 451 -0.08 23.69 -0.53
CA HIS A 451 1.25 23.72 -1.16
C HIS A 451 1.28 22.86 -2.43
N ILE A 452 0.76 21.62 -2.39
CA ILE A 452 0.60 20.73 -3.56
C ILE A 452 -0.15 21.44 -4.68
N GLY A 453 -1.30 22.04 -4.37
CA GLY A 453 -2.14 22.73 -5.35
C GLY A 453 -1.44 23.95 -5.98
N VAL A 454 -0.64 24.68 -5.20
CA VAL A 454 0.20 25.79 -5.71
C VAL A 454 1.31 25.26 -6.61
N GLY A 455 2.06 24.23 -6.19
CA GLY A 455 3.14 23.64 -6.97
C GLY A 455 2.66 23.02 -8.28
N LYS A 456 1.60 22.21 -8.24
CA LYS A 456 0.99 21.61 -9.44
C LYS A 456 0.50 22.68 -10.41
N LYS A 457 -0.16 23.74 -9.91
CA LYS A 457 -0.61 24.86 -10.74
C LYS A 457 0.56 25.66 -11.33
N TYR A 458 1.66 25.81 -10.59
CA TYR A 458 2.86 26.51 -11.05
C TYR A 458 3.55 25.75 -12.19
N ILE A 459 3.84 24.46 -12.00
CA ILE A 459 4.48 23.58 -12.99
C ILE A 459 3.62 23.48 -14.26
N LYS A 460 2.33 23.17 -14.11
CA LYS A 460 1.34 23.08 -15.20
C LYS A 460 1.20 24.38 -16.00
N ASN A 461 1.47 25.54 -15.39
CA ASN A 461 1.51 26.82 -16.10
C ASN A 461 2.81 27.00 -16.90
N LYS A 462 3.97 26.63 -16.34
CA LYS A 462 5.28 26.70 -17.01
C LYS A 462 5.37 25.78 -18.24
N VAL A 463 4.78 24.58 -18.15
CA VAL A 463 4.64 23.67 -19.28
C VAL A 463 3.70 24.25 -20.35
N LYS A 464 2.54 24.78 -19.95
CA LYS A 464 1.58 25.39 -20.88
C LYS A 464 2.11 26.63 -21.60
N SER A 465 2.91 27.47 -20.94
CA SER A 465 3.59 28.61 -21.58
C SER A 465 4.80 28.21 -22.43
N ARG A 466 5.24 26.94 -22.36
CA ARG A 466 6.45 26.40 -22.99
C ARG A 466 7.73 27.11 -22.50
N GLU A 467 7.73 27.54 -21.24
CA GLU A 467 8.92 28.06 -20.56
C GLU A 467 9.86 26.93 -20.11
N VAL A 468 9.29 25.77 -19.78
CA VAL A 468 9.98 24.55 -19.35
C VAL A 468 9.22 23.34 -19.88
N GLU A 469 9.93 22.30 -20.32
CA GLU A 469 9.37 20.95 -20.47
C GLU A 469 9.87 20.11 -19.29
N VAL A 470 8.99 19.32 -18.66
CA VAL A 470 9.40 18.43 -17.56
C VAL A 470 9.72 17.07 -18.15
N GLU A 471 10.97 16.61 -17.98
CA GLU A 471 11.41 15.27 -18.37
C GLU A 471 12.11 14.51 -17.23
N SER A 472 12.37 15.17 -16.09
CA SER A 472 13.13 14.61 -14.97
C SER A 472 12.68 15.11 -13.58
N ILE A 473 13.15 14.42 -12.53
CA ILE A 473 13.05 14.87 -11.13
C ILE A 473 13.85 16.15 -10.87
N ASP A 474 14.94 16.37 -11.60
CA ASP A 474 15.75 17.59 -11.50
C ASP A 474 14.95 18.84 -11.96
N ASP A 475 14.07 18.69 -12.96
CA ASP A 475 13.16 19.75 -13.42
C ASP A 475 12.10 20.09 -12.36
N ILE A 476 11.51 19.06 -11.73
CA ILE A 476 10.56 19.23 -10.62
C ILE A 476 11.26 19.90 -9.44
N GLU A 477 12.47 19.47 -9.08
CA GLU A 477 13.27 20.08 -8.01
C GLU A 477 13.57 21.56 -8.31
N MET A 478 13.97 21.89 -9.55
CA MET A 478 14.21 23.26 -10.00
C MET A 478 12.94 24.13 -9.97
N LEU A 479 11.78 23.58 -10.31
CA LEU A 479 10.50 24.30 -10.32
C LEU A 479 9.95 24.53 -8.91
N LEU A 480 10.00 23.52 -8.03
CA LEU A 480 9.56 23.65 -6.64
C LEU A 480 10.48 24.59 -5.84
N LYS A 481 11.79 24.62 -6.12
CA LYS A 481 12.74 25.62 -5.54
C LYS A 481 12.43 27.08 -5.88
N GLN A 482 11.53 27.36 -6.84
CA GLN A 482 11.07 28.72 -7.16
C GLN A 482 9.84 29.15 -6.32
N LEU A 483 9.25 28.24 -5.52
CA LEU A 483 8.14 28.55 -4.63
C LEU A 483 8.61 29.28 -3.36
N LYS A 484 7.83 30.25 -2.88
CA LYS A 484 8.24 31.14 -1.78
C LYS A 484 8.31 30.38 -0.45
N GLY A 485 9.47 30.43 0.20
CA GLY A 485 9.68 29.79 1.52
C GLY A 485 9.75 28.26 1.45
N THR A 486 10.02 27.72 0.26
CA THR A 486 10.08 26.29 -0.03
C THR A 486 11.52 25.80 -0.08
N LYS A 487 11.76 24.62 0.49
CA LYS A 487 13.00 23.85 0.40
C LYS A 487 12.67 22.50 -0.23
N VAL A 488 13.49 22.07 -1.19
CA VAL A 488 13.33 20.75 -1.80
C VAL A 488 14.53 19.89 -1.42
N ILE A 489 14.25 18.70 -0.90
CA ILE A 489 15.25 17.75 -0.38
C ILE A 489 15.09 16.44 -1.16
N ARG A 490 16.14 16.00 -1.84
CA ARG A 490 16.16 14.71 -2.53
C ARG A 490 16.66 13.61 -1.59
N LEU A 491 15.91 12.52 -1.46
CA LEU A 491 16.23 11.41 -0.55
C LEU A 491 16.68 10.16 -1.31
N ASP A 492 17.79 10.24 -2.06
CA ASP A 492 18.23 9.18 -2.98
C ASP A 492 18.50 7.81 -2.34
N ASN A 493 18.83 7.76 -1.05
CA ASN A 493 19.34 6.57 -0.36
C ASN A 493 18.48 6.17 0.86
N ILE A 494 17.16 6.05 0.68
CA ILE A 494 16.26 5.53 1.72
C ILE A 494 16.65 4.10 2.08
N LYS A 495 17.12 3.89 3.31
CA LYS A 495 17.63 2.59 3.76
C LYS A 495 16.48 1.64 4.11
N THR A 496 16.14 0.74 3.22
CA THR A 496 15.38 -0.46 3.56
C THR A 496 16.26 -1.35 4.44
N PHE A 497 15.84 -1.59 5.67
CA PHE A 497 16.49 -2.53 6.57
C PHE A 497 15.62 -3.78 6.66
N GLU A 498 16.21 -4.96 6.87
CA GLU A 498 15.48 -6.18 7.22
C GLU A 498 14.93 -6.07 8.66
N ASP A 499 13.86 -5.29 8.78
CA ASP A 499 12.96 -5.01 9.90
C ASP A 499 13.39 -5.33 11.35
N TYR A 500 13.23 -4.32 12.20
CA TYR A 500 12.76 -4.57 13.56
C TYR A 500 11.25 -4.81 13.52
N ASN A 501 10.78 -5.87 14.17
CA ASN A 501 9.37 -6.02 14.45
C ASN A 501 8.98 -5.11 15.62
N VAL A 502 7.78 -4.54 15.54
CA VAL A 502 7.17 -3.80 16.63
C VAL A 502 6.02 -4.64 17.16
N GLU A 503 5.92 -4.81 18.47
CA GLU A 503 4.77 -5.47 19.09
C GLU A 503 3.47 -4.80 18.63
N ASN A 504 2.49 -5.61 18.21
CA ASN A 504 1.30 -5.07 17.54
C ASN A 504 0.41 -4.31 18.52
N ILE A 505 0.42 -2.98 18.44
CA ILE A 505 -0.41 -2.08 19.24
C ILE A 505 -1.87 -2.28 18.84
N ASP A 506 -2.66 -2.92 19.71
CA ASP A 506 -4.08 -3.13 19.45
C ASP A 506 -4.78 -1.79 19.17
N LYS A 507 -5.64 -1.78 18.15
CA LYS A 507 -6.39 -0.61 17.69
C LYS A 507 -5.54 0.65 17.37
N VAL A 508 -4.26 0.54 16.99
CA VAL A 508 -3.43 1.70 16.55
C VAL A 508 -4.13 2.62 15.53
N ARG A 509 -5.01 2.08 14.68
CA ARG A 509 -5.76 2.88 13.70
C ARG A 509 -6.94 3.68 14.27
N SER A 510 -7.39 3.45 15.50
CA SER A 510 -8.50 4.21 16.13
C SER A 510 -8.07 5.38 17.01
N PHE A 511 -6.84 5.41 17.53
CA PHE A 511 -6.33 6.54 18.31
C PHE A 511 -6.04 7.76 17.42
N HIS A 512 -6.23 8.97 17.91
CA HIS A 512 -6.00 10.21 17.16
C HIS A 512 -4.96 11.14 17.79
N GLN A 513 -4.44 10.83 18.98
CA GLN A 513 -3.29 11.51 19.58
C GLN A 513 -2.38 10.48 20.25
N TYR A 514 -1.07 10.68 20.11
CA TYR A 514 0.00 9.92 20.75
C TYR A 514 0.97 10.87 21.45
N THR A 515 1.34 10.55 22.69
CA THR A 515 2.48 11.14 23.40
C THR A 515 3.37 10.04 23.98
N TYR A 516 4.66 10.34 24.14
CA TYR A 516 5.68 9.38 24.54
C TYR A 516 6.25 9.79 25.90
N GLU A 517 6.25 8.87 26.85
CA GLU A 517 6.88 9.02 28.16
C GLU A 517 8.05 8.05 28.28
N PHE A 518 9.12 8.47 28.95
CA PHE A 518 10.32 7.65 29.16
C PHE A 518 10.59 7.55 30.66
N ASP A 519 10.79 6.33 31.15
CA ASP A 519 11.11 6.10 32.57
C ASP A 519 12.61 6.29 32.87
N SER A 520 13.01 6.06 34.13
CA SER A 520 14.40 6.16 34.57
C SER A 520 15.36 5.12 33.94
N GLU A 521 14.82 4.07 33.32
CA GLU A 521 15.59 3.07 32.56
C GLU A 521 15.59 3.34 31.05
N ASN A 522 14.94 4.44 30.63
CA ASN A 522 14.75 4.86 29.23
C ASN A 522 13.80 3.92 28.44
N ASN A 523 12.90 3.21 29.13
CA ASN A 523 11.81 2.45 28.51
C ASN A 523 10.71 3.40 28.02
N MET A 524 10.19 3.17 26.82
CA MET A 524 9.10 3.97 26.25
C MET A 524 7.72 3.46 26.71
N SER A 525 6.92 4.35 27.29
CA SER A 525 5.47 4.20 27.45
C SER A 525 4.73 5.06 26.42
N LEU A 526 3.68 4.51 25.82
CA LEU A 526 2.90 5.16 24.77
C LEU A 526 1.52 5.55 25.32
N LEU A 527 1.27 6.84 25.42
CA LEU A 527 -0.03 7.38 25.79
C LEU A 527 -0.87 7.56 24.53
N CYS A 528 -2.02 6.89 24.45
CA CYS A 528 -2.91 6.91 23.31
C CYS A 528 -4.27 7.51 23.69
N LYS A 529 -4.84 8.37 22.84
CA LYS A 529 -6.21 8.88 23.03
C LYS A 529 -7.09 8.65 21.81
N ILE A 530 -8.38 8.36 22.04
CA ILE A 530 -9.38 8.12 20.99
C ILE A 530 -9.92 9.47 20.50
N SER A 531 -10.48 10.29 21.40
CA SER A 531 -10.69 11.73 21.22
C SER A 531 -9.61 12.57 21.93
N TYR A 532 -9.77 13.90 22.01
CA TYR A 532 -8.90 14.74 22.84
C TYR A 532 -9.44 15.01 24.25
N GLU A 533 -10.76 14.92 24.43
CA GLU A 533 -11.47 15.26 25.67
C GLU A 533 -11.68 14.02 26.58
N GLU A 534 -11.55 12.80 26.07
CA GLU A 534 -11.57 11.55 26.84
C GLU A 534 -10.26 11.23 27.58
N GLU A 535 -10.35 10.39 28.60
CA GLU A 535 -9.20 9.84 29.33
C GLU A 535 -8.26 9.02 28.41
N SER A 536 -6.95 9.18 28.62
CA SER A 536 -5.93 8.51 27.83
C SER A 536 -5.82 7.01 28.16
N SER A 537 -5.83 6.17 27.14
CA SER A 537 -5.43 4.77 27.24
C SER A 537 -3.90 4.67 27.34
N VAL A 538 -3.41 4.27 28.52
CA VAL A 538 -1.97 4.14 28.81
C VAL A 538 -1.44 2.78 28.34
N ILE A 539 -0.72 2.75 27.22
CA ILE A 539 -0.07 1.53 26.71
C ILE A 539 1.38 1.50 27.20
N LYS A 540 1.59 0.85 28.35
CA LYS A 540 2.92 0.69 28.96
C LYS A 540 3.76 -0.34 28.21
N ASN A 541 5.07 -0.07 28.11
CA ASN A 541 6.11 -1.02 27.69
C ASN A 541 5.87 -1.64 26.29
N VAL A 542 5.72 -0.79 25.25
CA VAL A 542 5.65 -1.25 23.85
C VAL A 542 6.99 -1.89 23.47
N ASN A 543 7.02 -3.20 23.28
CA ASN A 543 8.28 -3.91 23.06
C ASN A 543 8.73 -3.82 21.59
N LEU A 544 9.99 -3.44 21.39
CA LEU A 544 10.71 -3.68 20.15
C LEU A 544 11.15 -5.16 20.11
N ILE A 545 11.06 -5.80 18.95
CA ILE A 545 11.31 -7.25 18.77
C ILE A 545 12.19 -7.46 17.53
N THR A 546 13.14 -8.40 17.58
CA THR A 546 13.90 -8.82 16.40
C THR A 546 13.04 -9.64 15.43
N ASN A 547 13.51 -9.83 14.19
CA ASN A 547 12.95 -10.85 13.28
C ASN A 547 13.07 -12.29 13.81
N SER A 548 13.93 -12.54 14.80
CA SER A 548 14.01 -13.83 15.51
C SER A 548 13.04 -13.95 16.71
N GLY A 549 12.16 -12.98 16.93
CA GLY A 549 11.20 -12.98 18.04
C GLY A 549 11.78 -12.65 19.43
N GLY A 550 13.09 -12.38 19.51
CA GLY A 550 13.72 -11.93 20.74
C GLY A 550 13.38 -10.47 21.02
N LYS A 551 12.96 -10.15 22.25
CA LYS A 551 12.77 -8.75 22.67
C LYS A 551 14.08 -7.99 22.56
N LEU A 552 14.05 -6.82 21.92
CA LEU A 552 15.17 -5.89 21.93
C LEU A 552 15.26 -5.23 23.31
N THR A 553 16.47 -5.16 23.85
CA THR A 553 16.70 -4.51 25.15
C THR A 553 16.64 -2.99 25.01
N PRO A 554 16.36 -2.22 26.08
CA PRO A 554 16.20 -0.75 26.00
C PRO A 554 17.43 0.00 25.46
N ASN A 555 18.60 -0.64 25.51
CA ASN A 555 19.88 -0.16 24.99
C ASN A 555 20.16 -0.58 23.54
N HIS A 556 19.18 -1.09 22.79
CA HIS A 556 19.30 -1.34 21.35
C HIS A 556 18.84 -0.12 20.55
N CYS A 557 19.67 0.36 19.63
CA CYS A 557 19.35 1.55 18.83
C CYS A 557 18.87 1.15 17.43
N LEU A 558 17.62 1.51 17.08
CA LEU A 558 17.02 1.20 15.78
C LEU A 558 17.78 1.77 14.56
N PHE A 559 18.54 2.85 14.76
CA PHE A 559 19.26 3.55 13.69
C PHE A 559 20.63 2.94 13.34
N CYS A 560 21.22 2.13 14.23
CA CYS A 560 22.52 1.50 14.00
C CYS A 560 22.56 0.00 14.32
N ASN A 561 21.45 -0.59 14.76
CA ASN A 561 21.24 -2.00 15.05
C ASN A 561 22.25 -2.63 16.05
N LYS A 562 22.82 -1.82 16.94
CA LYS A 562 23.78 -2.27 17.98
C LYS A 562 23.14 -2.30 19.37
N THR A 563 23.33 -3.42 20.06
CA THR A 563 23.02 -3.58 21.49
C THR A 563 24.03 -2.82 22.35
N GLY A 564 23.57 -2.09 23.36
CA GLY A 564 24.42 -1.35 24.29
C GLY A 564 24.80 0.07 23.83
N HIS A 565 24.23 0.55 22.72
CA HIS A 565 24.59 1.84 22.12
C HIS A 565 23.66 2.97 22.57
N ASN A 566 24.10 3.76 23.55
CA ASN A 566 23.43 5.01 23.92
C ASN A 566 23.86 6.14 22.96
N HIS A 567 22.90 6.72 22.25
CA HIS A 567 23.14 7.73 21.20
C HIS A 567 23.79 9.02 21.74
N ARG A 568 23.67 9.32 23.04
CA ARG A 568 24.22 10.54 23.68
C ARG A 568 25.76 10.63 23.66
N LEU A 569 26.45 9.53 23.33
CA LEU A 569 27.91 9.47 23.14
C LEU A 569 28.35 9.49 21.66
N CYS A 570 27.42 9.45 20.70
CA CYS A 570 27.72 9.13 19.30
C CYS A 570 28.15 10.33 18.42
N LYS A 571 28.75 11.38 19.00
CA LYS A 571 29.31 12.55 18.28
C LYS A 571 30.84 12.70 18.41
N LEU A 572 31.56 11.65 18.83
CA LEU A 572 33.00 11.72 19.16
C LEU A 572 33.91 10.67 18.47
N LEU A 573 33.40 9.86 17.53
CA LEU A 573 34.16 8.75 16.93
C LEU A 573 34.05 8.63 15.39
N ASP A 574 33.66 9.71 14.70
CA ASP A 574 33.42 9.68 13.24
C ASP A 574 34.70 9.82 12.38
N GLU A 575 35.88 9.93 13.00
CA GLU A 575 37.16 10.10 12.28
C GLU A 575 37.84 8.77 11.87
N GLN A 576 37.37 7.60 12.34
CA GLN A 576 38.10 6.33 12.15
C GLN A 576 37.59 5.40 11.03
N TYR A 577 36.47 5.68 10.35
CA TYR A 577 35.93 4.81 9.30
C TYR A 577 36.24 5.24 7.85
N LYS A 578 37.38 5.92 7.63
CA LYS A 578 37.95 6.16 6.30
C LYS A 578 39.03 5.13 5.94
N LYS A 579 38.60 3.87 5.76
CA LYS A 579 39.25 2.77 5.00
C LYS A 579 38.58 1.42 5.30
N GLU A 580 37.99 0.80 4.29
CA GLU A 580 38.52 -0.41 3.62
C GLU A 580 37.59 -0.80 2.45
N ASP A 581 38.13 -1.46 1.44
CA ASP A 581 37.43 -1.76 0.19
C ASP A 581 36.44 -2.93 0.35
N PHE A 582 35.33 -2.91 -0.40
CA PHE A 582 34.44 -4.06 -0.52
C PHE A 582 33.97 -4.30 -1.95
N ASP A 583 33.90 -5.57 -2.35
CA ASP A 583 33.72 -6.02 -3.72
C ASP A 583 32.23 -6.10 -4.11
N PRO A 584 31.78 -5.45 -5.21
CA PRO A 584 30.38 -5.48 -5.65
C PRO A 584 29.99 -6.74 -6.47
N SER A 585 30.83 -7.78 -6.54
CA SER A 585 30.66 -8.88 -7.52
C SER A 585 29.76 -10.06 -7.11
N ASP A 586 28.72 -9.90 -6.28
CA ASP A 586 27.75 -10.98 -6.07
C ASP A 586 26.34 -10.50 -5.69
N HIS A 587 25.36 -10.67 -6.61
CA HIS A 587 23.95 -10.96 -6.32
C HIS A 587 23.15 -11.20 -7.62
N GLN A 588 22.48 -12.35 -7.73
CA GLN A 588 21.48 -12.64 -8.78
C GLN A 588 20.08 -12.84 -8.21
N PHE A 589 19.30 -11.75 -8.22
CA PHE A 589 17.92 -11.64 -8.70
C PHE A 589 16.78 -12.57 -8.20
N LEU A 590 15.60 -11.92 -8.05
CA LEU A 590 14.21 -12.44 -7.95
C LEU A 590 13.70 -12.88 -6.57
N SER A 591 12.45 -12.59 -6.17
CA SER A 591 11.46 -11.59 -6.64
C SER A 591 10.15 -11.68 -5.83
N ARG A 592 9.42 -10.56 -5.66
CA ARG A 592 7.95 -10.47 -5.46
C ARG A 592 7.38 -11.10 -4.16
N GLU A 593 6.33 -10.57 -3.54
CA GLU A 593 5.08 -10.06 -4.13
C GLU A 593 4.64 -8.68 -3.59
N ASP A 594 3.67 -8.09 -4.29
CA ASP A 594 3.31 -6.67 -4.21
C ASP A 594 1.93 -6.45 -3.52
N GLU A 595 1.87 -5.68 -2.43
CA GLU A 595 0.60 -5.08 -1.92
C GLU A 595 0.70 -3.55 -1.91
N TYR A 596 0.69 -2.97 -3.11
CA TYR A 596 0.74 -1.52 -3.31
C TYR A 596 -0.67 -0.92 -3.32
N LEU A 597 -0.96 -0.02 -2.38
CA LEU A 597 -2.03 0.98 -2.50
C LEU A 597 -1.39 2.33 -2.82
N PRO A 598 -1.82 2.99 -3.90
CA PRO A 598 -1.75 4.45 -3.95
C PRO A 598 -3.05 5.11 -4.40
N ASP A 599 -3.53 6.04 -3.57
CA ASP A 599 -3.75 7.46 -3.85
C ASP A 599 -4.69 7.89 -5.01
N GLY A 600 -5.12 9.16 -5.01
CA GLY A 600 -5.96 9.69 -6.08
C GLY A 600 -6.30 11.18 -6.01
N GLU A 601 -6.23 11.81 -7.18
CA GLU A 601 -6.82 13.06 -7.70
C GLU A 601 -7.12 12.76 -9.21
N GLU A 602 -7.80 13.50 -10.09
CA GLU A 602 -8.46 14.83 -10.22
C GLU A 602 -9.69 14.58 -11.18
N SER A 603 -10.70 15.42 -11.46
CA SER A 603 -11.13 16.78 -11.11
C SER A 603 -12.65 16.96 -11.40
N GLU A 604 -13.16 18.20 -11.28
CA GLU A 604 -14.18 18.96 -12.06
C GLU A 604 -15.15 18.26 -13.07
N SER A 605 -16.34 18.79 -13.38
CA SER A 605 -17.02 20.05 -13.01
C SER A 605 -18.46 19.82 -12.52
N ASP A 606 -19.12 20.84 -11.94
CA ASP A 606 -20.42 21.40 -12.40
C ASP A 606 -21.02 22.36 -11.35
N GLU A 607 -21.89 23.28 -11.78
CA GLU A 607 -22.43 24.39 -10.97
C GLU A 607 -23.61 23.94 -10.07
N LEU A 608 -23.68 24.47 -8.85
CA LEU A 608 -24.90 24.49 -8.03
C LEU A 608 -25.01 25.82 -7.28
N LEU A 609 -26.23 26.36 -7.22
CA LEU A 609 -26.51 27.63 -6.54
C LEU A 609 -26.39 27.49 -5.01
N TYR A 610 -25.91 28.57 -4.39
CA TYR A 610 -26.14 28.86 -2.98
C TYR A 610 -27.31 29.86 -2.89
N ASP A 611 -28.45 29.41 -2.39
CA ASP A 611 -29.42 30.33 -1.77
C ASP A 611 -28.85 30.76 -0.42
N SER A 612 -28.78 32.08 -0.17
CA SER A 612 -28.09 32.68 0.97
C SER A 612 -29.02 33.55 1.81
N ASP A 613 -30.11 32.96 2.30
CA ASP A 613 -31.00 33.59 3.27
C ASP A 613 -30.43 33.40 4.70
N SER A 614 -29.72 34.43 5.17
CA SER A 614 -29.43 34.63 6.59
C SER A 614 -29.35 36.12 6.87
N ASP A 615 -30.33 36.65 7.59
CA ASP A 615 -30.58 38.09 7.70
C ASP A 615 -29.41 38.86 8.32
N TYR A 616 -29.08 40.01 7.73
CA TYR A 616 -28.17 40.99 8.31
C TYR A 616 -28.67 42.40 7.98
N ASP A 617 -29.44 42.98 8.91
CA ASP A 617 -30.14 44.26 8.70
C ASP A 617 -29.19 45.41 8.34
N SER A 618 -29.28 45.88 7.10
CA SER A 618 -28.62 47.09 6.65
C SER A 618 -29.39 48.31 7.13
N ILE A 619 -28.96 48.91 8.25
CA ILE A 619 -29.54 50.15 8.76
C ILE A 619 -29.36 51.27 7.72
N SER A 620 -30.47 51.78 7.20
CA SER A 620 -30.51 52.89 6.26
C SER A 620 -30.43 54.24 6.99
N GLU A 621 -29.38 55.01 6.75
CA GLU A 621 -29.35 56.42 7.17
C GLU A 621 -30.24 57.25 6.24
N SER A 622 -31.35 57.78 6.78
CA SER A 622 -32.25 58.72 6.08
C SER A 622 -31.98 60.15 6.55
N GLU A 623 -31.75 61.06 5.61
CA GLU A 623 -31.48 62.48 5.89
C GLU A 623 -32.72 63.20 6.48
N SER A 624 -32.51 64.04 7.49
CA SER A 624 -33.46 65.10 7.87
C SER A 624 -32.74 66.30 8.51
N GLU A 625 -32.05 67.06 7.66
CA GLU A 625 -32.18 68.51 7.42
C GLU A 625 -32.69 69.47 8.54
N LEU A 626 -32.31 70.75 8.41
CA LEU A 626 -32.87 71.97 9.03
C LEU A 626 -32.39 72.41 10.44
N ASP A 627 -31.35 73.27 10.40
CA ASP A 627 -31.50 74.74 10.58
C ASP A 627 -31.02 75.52 11.83
N ASN A 628 -30.23 76.56 11.48
CA ASN A 628 -30.29 77.97 11.92
C ASN A 628 -29.43 78.55 13.08
N VAL A 629 -28.52 79.46 12.68
CA VAL A 629 -28.41 80.89 13.13
C VAL A 629 -27.96 81.14 14.60
N SER A 630 -26.96 82.00 14.91
CA SER A 630 -26.16 82.92 14.07
C SER A 630 -24.79 83.33 14.68
N THR A 631 -23.90 83.73 13.76
CA THR A 631 -22.82 84.74 13.88
C THR A 631 -22.26 85.15 15.26
N SER A 632 -20.95 84.99 15.42
CA SER A 632 -20.06 86.14 15.71
C SER A 632 -18.66 85.91 15.14
N SER A 633 -17.91 86.98 14.90
CA SER A 633 -16.64 86.98 14.17
C SER A 633 -15.42 86.86 15.08
N ASN A 634 -14.40 86.08 14.65
CA ASN A 634 -13.06 86.63 14.43
C ASN A 634 -12.12 85.60 13.77
N GLU A 635 -11.05 86.12 13.15
CA GLU A 635 -9.99 85.35 12.51
C GLU A 635 -9.02 84.74 13.52
N GLN A 636 -8.71 83.45 13.38
CA GLN A 636 -7.34 82.89 13.39
C GLN A 636 -7.38 81.35 13.23
N LEU A 637 -6.51 80.79 12.38
CA LEU A 637 -6.41 79.34 12.20
C LEU A 637 -5.83 78.66 13.43
N THR A 638 -6.51 77.63 13.93
CA THR A 638 -6.20 76.97 15.21
C THR A 638 -5.40 75.68 15.07
N VAL A 639 -4.64 75.37 16.13
CA VAL A 639 -3.88 74.12 16.32
C VAL A 639 -4.49 73.35 17.49
N GLY A 640 -4.75 72.05 17.33
CA GLY A 640 -5.21 71.14 18.40
C GLY A 640 -5.33 69.70 17.85
N LYS A 641 -4.57 68.67 18.25
CA LYS A 641 -3.63 68.40 19.36
C LYS A 641 -4.29 67.96 20.69
N ARG A 642 -4.11 66.66 21.01
CA ARG A 642 -4.33 65.95 22.30
C ARG A 642 -5.80 65.68 22.73
N ALA A 643 -6.09 64.73 23.64
CA ALA A 643 -5.47 63.42 23.96
C ALA A 643 -6.29 62.68 25.07
N GLY A 644 -6.27 61.34 25.06
CA GLY A 644 -6.20 60.53 26.29
C GLY A 644 -7.45 59.75 26.76
N ARG A 645 -7.18 58.51 27.20
CA ARG A 645 -7.76 57.71 28.31
C ARG A 645 -9.23 57.97 28.73
N GLY A 646 -10.10 56.96 28.89
CA GLY A 646 -9.93 55.50 28.77
C GLY A 646 -10.90 54.73 29.70
N ASN A 647 -10.78 53.39 29.71
CA ASN A 647 -11.38 52.43 30.66
C ASN A 647 -12.87 52.53 31.01
N LYS A 648 -13.68 51.59 30.48
CA LYS A 648 -14.47 50.63 31.30
C LYS A 648 -15.12 49.54 30.44
N LEU A 649 -14.54 48.33 30.45
CA LEU A 649 -15.20 47.11 30.01
C LEU A 649 -15.46 46.26 31.26
N ASN A 650 -16.72 46.19 31.72
CA ASN A 650 -17.17 45.28 32.79
C ASN A 650 -18.70 45.38 33.01
N ALA A 651 -19.46 44.82 32.07
CA ALA A 651 -20.87 44.43 32.21
C ALA A 651 -21.21 43.48 31.04
N ILE A 652 -22.27 42.66 31.17
CA ILE A 652 -22.70 41.64 30.17
C ILE A 652 -21.81 40.37 30.14
N ILE A 653 -21.54 39.82 31.32
CA ILE A 653 -21.51 38.35 31.54
C ILE A 653 -22.38 38.08 32.77
N SER A 654 -23.71 38.14 32.62
CA SER A 654 -24.66 37.86 33.71
C SER A 654 -26.13 37.69 33.26
N SER A 655 -26.40 37.14 32.07
CA SER A 655 -27.79 36.92 31.58
C SER A 655 -28.00 35.71 30.65
N LEU A 656 -27.02 34.79 30.57
CA LEU A 656 -27.14 33.51 29.84
C LEU A 656 -26.42 32.39 30.62
N MET A 657 -26.80 32.26 31.90
CA MET A 657 -26.74 31.04 32.73
C MET A 657 -28.03 30.99 33.55
#